data_AF-A0A924BWA8-F1
#
_entry.id   AF-A0A924BWA8-F1
#
_cell.length_a   1.000
_cell.length_b   1.000
_cell.length_c   1.000
_cell.angle_alpha   90.00
_cell.angle_beta   90.00
_cell.angle_gamma   90.00
#
_symmetry.space_group_name_H-M   'P 1'
#
loop_
_entity.id
_entity.type
_entity.pdbx_description
1 polymer ?
#
loop_
_entity_poly.entity_id
_entity_poly.type
_entity_poly.pdbx_seq_one_letter_code
_entity_poly.pdbx_strand_id
1 'polypeptide(L)'
;MIARTPLTTARIALLASVFGLIASPAAAQMLPTGQMLTPLAAPGAVFEPLVAHAGPRPETQADGAAAIAVSPDGAEMLVLTSGFNRIVGEDGKVIPEQSGQYLFRYAIDANGSHLVQTLTVPNAYSGVAWTPDGKAILVGGGEDDVVHRFDRSPDGFHASARIRLGHKAGNGVEVKPQTAGVAVSPDGGRALVANYYNDSVSLIDLSTNAVLAERDLRPGKIDPAKSGVPGGESPFAVAWTDATHATVSSPRDRELVQLVVTGNDVNVTGRIATAGEPTALLYDAKAHRLYATEDNADRIAIVDTAASRLVAEPRLSVASEGGSANLGKGLNPNGLALTPDGRLLVTLGGINALAVITPQGTIQGMVPTGWYPSAVATDKSGTRVFVVNRKSPPGPNPLGCKPKLASIKSQGTACGKDNQYIYQLEKAGLLSFPMPSAQALVQTTAQVAGNLGVNDKAARAAAARTMATLRTRIKHVVFIVKENRTYDQVLGDLPVGNGDPSLAILGRRLSPNHHRLAEQFVTLDNFYDSGEQSSTGWTWTTAARVPDTLEKTAPVNYAKRGLAYEAEQSDRNVPTALTMAERRAVNPATPADPDLLPGKALLTAPDADDRDGDNDDDDAKGAGFLWTAAIKAGLSVRNYGFADASVYDEGKPGDVPLVREPFKSKIRIWNPTDRQLATRSDIYFRGFDQRMPDYWRLLEWQREFAGQAKAGKMAQLTLMRLSHDHFGDFKTAIDGVNTVETQMADNDYAVGMVMETLAKSPFRDST
;
A
#
# COMPACT_ATOMS: atom_id res chain seq x y z
N MET A 1 49.74 -43.27 2.01
CA MET A 1 49.72 -43.63 0.58
C MET A 1 48.39 -43.13 0.04
N ILE A 2 48.26 -42.17 -0.87
CA ILE A 2 49.17 -41.48 -1.78
C ILE A 2 49.01 -39.97 -1.54
N ALA A 3 50.13 -39.25 -1.63
CA ALA A 3 50.26 -37.83 -1.30
C ALA A 3 50.27 -36.95 -2.56
N ARG A 4 49.82 -35.69 -2.38
CA ARG A 4 50.32 -34.40 -2.92
C ARG A 4 50.90 -34.35 -4.35
N THR A 5 50.43 -33.40 -5.18
CA THR A 5 51.07 -32.07 -5.40
C THR A 5 50.24 -31.13 -6.32
N PRO A 6 50.46 -29.80 -6.25
CA PRO A 6 49.69 -28.75 -6.94
C PRO A 6 50.34 -28.32 -8.27
N LEU A 7 49.57 -27.66 -9.15
CA LEU A 7 50.11 -26.99 -10.33
C LEU A 7 49.55 -25.57 -10.50
N THR A 8 50.51 -24.69 -10.70
CA THR A 8 50.50 -23.23 -10.78
C THR A 8 49.88 -22.69 -12.07
N THR A 9 49.33 -21.48 -11.93
CA THR A 9 49.07 -20.44 -12.93
C THR A 9 49.80 -20.53 -14.27
N ALA A 10 49.03 -20.52 -15.36
CA ALA A 10 49.44 -20.03 -16.67
C ALA A 10 48.38 -19.05 -17.19
N ARG A 11 48.79 -17.80 -17.42
CA ARG A 11 48.01 -16.76 -18.11
C ARG A 11 47.89 -17.14 -19.58
N ILE A 12 46.67 -17.20 -20.11
CA ILE A 12 46.40 -17.15 -21.55
C ILE A 12 45.66 -15.84 -21.81
N ALA A 13 46.33 -14.93 -22.48
CA ALA A 13 45.71 -13.76 -23.11
C ALA A 13 44.89 -14.25 -24.30
N LEU A 14 43.58 -13.97 -24.32
CA LEU A 14 42.74 -14.21 -25.49
C LEU A 14 42.36 -12.87 -26.11
N LEU A 15 42.71 -12.73 -27.39
CA LEU A 15 42.41 -11.59 -28.25
C LEU A 15 40.90 -11.35 -28.37
N ALA A 16 40.54 -10.07 -28.37
CA ALA A 16 39.25 -9.55 -28.74
C ALA A 16 38.84 -10.03 -30.14
N SER A 17 37.67 -10.66 -30.24
CA SER A 17 36.97 -10.89 -31.50
C SER A 17 35.62 -10.18 -31.43
N VAL A 18 35.42 -9.30 -32.39
CA VAL A 18 34.22 -8.49 -32.61
C VAL A 18 33.09 -9.42 -33.03
N PHE A 19 32.18 -9.71 -32.12
CA PHE A 19 30.84 -10.23 -32.41
C PHE A 19 29.83 -9.34 -31.69
N GLY A 20 28.82 -8.90 -32.44
CA GLY A 20 27.80 -7.96 -31.98
C GLY A 20 27.18 -8.41 -30.66
N LEU A 21 27.10 -7.47 -29.72
CA LEU A 21 26.34 -7.59 -28.48
C LEU A 21 24.87 -7.81 -28.82
N ILE A 22 24.47 -9.09 -28.91
CA ILE A 22 23.10 -9.48 -28.61
C ILE A 22 22.94 -9.19 -27.12
N ALA A 23 22.09 -8.23 -26.78
CA ALA A 23 21.75 -7.92 -25.40
C ALA A 23 21.37 -9.22 -24.67
N SER A 24 22.03 -9.50 -23.54
CA SER A 24 21.60 -10.58 -22.65
C SER A 24 20.10 -10.42 -22.37
N PRO A 25 19.29 -11.48 -22.44
CA PRO A 25 17.90 -11.40 -21.99
C PRO A 25 17.96 -10.93 -20.54
N ALA A 26 17.35 -9.80 -20.25
CA ALA A 26 17.31 -9.29 -18.88
C ALA A 26 16.78 -10.39 -17.95
N ALA A 27 17.53 -10.70 -16.90
CA ALA A 27 17.22 -11.78 -16.00
C ALA A 27 15.86 -11.53 -15.36
N ALA A 28 14.90 -12.43 -15.56
CA ALA A 28 13.63 -12.40 -14.86
C ALA A 28 13.90 -12.45 -13.35
N GLN A 29 13.24 -11.57 -12.58
CA GLN A 29 13.42 -11.50 -11.13
C GLN A 29 12.16 -12.00 -10.43
N MET A 30 12.31 -12.97 -9.53
CA MET A 30 11.21 -13.49 -8.73
C MET A 30 10.85 -12.49 -7.63
N LEU A 31 9.56 -12.21 -7.47
CA LEU A 31 9.05 -11.39 -6.39
C LEU A 31 8.71 -12.24 -5.16
N PRO A 32 8.72 -11.62 -3.98
CA PRO A 32 8.06 -12.17 -2.81
C PRO A 32 6.60 -12.50 -3.07
N THR A 33 5.90 -11.88 -4.02
CA THR A 33 4.51 -12.22 -4.36
C THR A 33 4.35 -13.50 -5.20
N GLY A 34 5.45 -14.15 -5.60
CA GLY A 34 5.44 -15.34 -6.47
C GLY A 34 5.29 -15.00 -7.95
N GLN A 35 5.10 -13.72 -8.28
CA GLN A 35 5.14 -13.21 -9.64
C GLN A 35 6.60 -13.05 -10.13
N MET A 36 6.79 -12.99 -11.45
CA MET A 36 8.06 -12.65 -12.07
C MET A 36 8.06 -11.20 -12.58
N LEU A 37 9.19 -10.50 -12.47
CA LEU A 37 9.44 -9.23 -13.12
C LEU A 37 10.28 -9.40 -14.37
N THR A 38 9.84 -8.77 -15.46
CA THR A 38 10.59 -8.71 -16.72
C THR A 38 10.51 -7.31 -17.35
N PRO A 39 10.93 -6.24 -16.64
CA PRO A 39 10.74 -4.85 -17.10
C PRO A 39 11.37 -4.55 -18.46
N LEU A 40 12.39 -5.31 -18.85
CA LEU A 40 13.12 -5.15 -20.11
C LEU A 40 12.61 -6.08 -21.23
N ALA A 41 11.44 -6.71 -21.06
CA ALA A 41 10.86 -7.60 -22.08
C ALA A 41 10.38 -6.84 -23.32
N ALA A 42 10.02 -5.56 -23.19
CA ALA A 42 9.63 -4.75 -24.33
C ALA A 42 10.86 -4.40 -25.21
N PRO A 43 10.77 -4.50 -26.54
CA PRO A 43 11.89 -4.16 -27.42
C PRO A 43 12.37 -2.71 -27.22
N GLY A 44 13.67 -2.54 -26.99
CA GLY A 44 14.27 -1.23 -26.76
C GLY A 44 14.02 -0.64 -25.37
N ALA A 45 13.54 -1.45 -24.42
CA ALA A 45 13.37 -1.03 -23.03
C ALA A 45 14.71 -0.75 -22.33
N VAL A 46 14.71 0.29 -21.51
CA VAL A 46 15.81 0.70 -20.63
C VAL A 46 15.23 0.96 -19.25
N PHE A 47 15.86 0.41 -18.21
CA PHE A 47 15.45 0.59 -16.82
C PHE A 47 16.59 1.25 -16.05
N GLU A 48 16.29 2.37 -15.40
CA GLU A 48 17.27 3.19 -14.68
C GLU A 48 16.86 3.37 -13.21
N PRO A 49 17.78 3.20 -12.25
CA PRO A 49 17.50 3.54 -10.86
C PRO A 49 17.35 5.06 -10.69
N LEU A 50 16.48 5.49 -9.78
CA LEU A 50 16.37 6.92 -9.43
C LEU A 50 17.45 7.31 -8.42
N VAL A 51 18.62 7.70 -8.93
CA VAL A 51 19.79 8.10 -8.12
C VAL A 51 19.86 9.62 -8.02
N ALA A 52 19.79 10.16 -6.80
CA ALA A 52 19.84 11.59 -6.55
C ALA A 52 21.23 12.18 -6.85
N HIS A 53 21.30 13.32 -7.54
CA HIS A 53 22.56 14.06 -7.77
C HIS A 53 22.58 15.42 -7.04
N ALA A 54 21.75 15.56 -6.01
CA ALA A 54 21.63 16.77 -5.21
C ALA A 54 21.34 16.44 -3.75
N GLY A 55 21.43 17.46 -2.89
CA GLY A 55 21.22 17.33 -1.46
C GLY A 55 22.46 16.84 -0.70
N PRO A 56 22.34 16.59 0.61
CA PRO A 56 23.47 16.25 1.47
C PRO A 56 24.05 14.84 1.26
N ARG A 57 23.37 13.98 0.49
CA ARG A 57 23.86 12.67 0.05
C ARG A 57 23.60 12.49 -1.46
N PRO A 58 24.41 13.13 -2.33
CA PRO A 58 24.40 12.76 -3.73
C PRO A 58 24.74 11.26 -3.83
N GLU A 59 24.16 10.56 -4.79
CA GLU A 59 24.17 9.11 -4.99
C GLU A 59 23.16 8.30 -4.17
N THR A 60 22.28 8.96 -3.40
CA THR A 60 21.17 8.25 -2.74
C THR A 60 20.19 7.72 -3.79
N GLN A 61 20.02 6.40 -3.86
CA GLN A 61 18.95 5.80 -4.65
C GLN A 61 17.63 5.89 -3.88
N ALA A 62 16.70 6.64 -4.45
CA ALA A 62 15.42 6.95 -3.82
C ALA A 62 14.42 5.79 -3.98
N ASP A 63 13.46 5.74 -3.06
CA ASP A 63 12.26 4.89 -3.12
C ASP A 63 11.01 5.73 -3.39
N GLY A 64 9.88 5.06 -3.65
CA GLY A 64 8.58 5.70 -3.61
C GLY A 64 8.29 6.68 -4.75
N ALA A 65 8.75 6.42 -5.98
CA ALA A 65 8.32 7.23 -7.13
C ALA A 65 6.79 7.23 -7.21
N ALA A 66 6.19 8.42 -7.18
CA ALA A 66 4.77 8.60 -6.94
C ALA A 66 4.04 9.32 -8.08
N ALA A 67 4.76 10.14 -8.85
CA ALA A 67 4.17 10.89 -9.96
C ALA A 67 5.19 11.21 -11.05
N ILE A 68 4.66 11.43 -12.25
CA ILE A 68 5.39 11.83 -13.43
C ILE A 68 4.65 12.98 -14.13
N ALA A 69 5.36 14.00 -14.61
CA ALA A 69 4.75 15.15 -15.28
C ALA A 69 5.62 15.66 -16.42
N VAL A 70 5.06 15.70 -17.63
CA VAL A 70 5.75 16.19 -18.84
C VAL A 70 5.54 17.70 -18.97
N SER A 71 6.58 18.42 -19.40
CA SER A 71 6.52 19.86 -19.63
C SER A 71 5.53 20.21 -20.74
N PRO A 72 4.95 21.42 -20.76
CA PRO A 72 3.97 21.82 -21.77
C PRO A 72 4.46 21.71 -23.23
N ASP A 73 5.76 21.88 -23.47
CA ASP A 73 6.36 21.74 -24.80
C ASP A 73 6.66 20.29 -25.20
N GLY A 74 6.66 19.36 -24.23
CA GLY A 74 6.99 17.95 -24.37
C GLY A 74 8.49 17.63 -24.36
N ALA A 75 9.34 18.60 -24.04
CA ALA A 75 10.80 18.45 -24.09
C ALA A 75 11.42 17.98 -22.76
N GLU A 76 10.68 18.03 -21.66
CA GLU A 76 11.16 17.67 -20.32
C GLU A 76 10.12 16.85 -19.56
N MET A 77 10.59 16.09 -18.58
CA MET A 77 9.77 15.28 -17.69
C MET A 77 10.27 15.41 -16.26
N LEU A 78 9.33 15.36 -15.33
CA LEU A 78 9.59 15.29 -13.90
C LEU A 78 9.20 13.94 -13.35
N VAL A 79 9.97 13.41 -12.40
CA VAL A 79 9.62 12.27 -11.56
C VAL A 79 9.72 12.70 -10.09
N LEU A 80 8.61 12.63 -9.36
CA LEU A 80 8.52 12.98 -7.94
C LEU A 80 8.55 11.71 -7.08
N THR A 81 9.31 11.74 -5.99
CA THR A 81 9.24 10.70 -4.95
C THR A 81 8.34 11.13 -3.78
N SER A 82 7.61 10.16 -3.24
CA SER A 82 6.84 10.25 -2.00
C SER A 82 6.89 8.89 -1.30
N GLY A 83 8.03 8.65 -0.66
CA GLY A 83 8.36 7.36 -0.08
C GLY A 83 8.95 7.47 1.32
N PHE A 84 9.61 6.41 1.74
CA PHE A 84 10.28 6.36 3.03
C PHE A 84 11.45 7.35 3.06
N ASN A 85 12.40 7.20 2.12
CA ASN A 85 13.55 8.07 1.85
C ASN A 85 14.20 8.64 3.13
N ARG A 86 14.22 7.83 4.20
CA ARG A 86 14.67 8.24 5.52
C ARG A 86 16.05 7.68 5.77
N ILE A 87 16.92 8.54 6.26
CA ILE A 87 18.30 8.20 6.58
C ILE A 87 18.50 8.30 8.09
N VAL A 88 19.15 7.27 8.62
CA VAL A 88 19.57 7.17 10.01
C VAL A 88 21.10 7.28 10.07
N GLY A 89 21.58 8.11 10.99
CA GLY A 89 23.01 8.36 11.20
C GLY A 89 23.68 7.31 12.09
N GLU A 90 24.99 7.48 12.30
CA GLU A 90 25.81 6.63 13.18
C GLU A 90 25.31 6.60 14.63
N ASP A 91 24.67 7.69 15.09
CA ASP A 91 24.06 7.79 16.42
C ASP A 91 22.69 7.12 16.49
N GLY A 92 22.25 6.49 15.39
CA GLY A 92 20.97 5.79 15.28
C GLY A 92 19.74 6.68 15.25
N LYS A 93 19.91 8.00 15.10
CA LYS A 93 18.81 8.93 14.93
C LYS A 93 18.62 9.27 13.46
N VAL A 94 17.39 9.66 13.14
CA VAL A 94 17.08 10.23 11.83
C VAL A 94 17.93 11.46 11.61
N ILE A 95 18.44 11.64 10.39
CA ILE A 95 19.04 12.89 9.95
C ILE A 95 18.01 13.59 9.06
N PRO A 96 17.22 14.56 9.58
CA PRO A 96 16.14 15.20 8.83
C PRO A 96 16.62 15.82 7.52
N GLU A 97 17.80 16.45 7.53
CA GLU A 97 18.37 17.14 6.38
C GLU A 97 18.68 16.17 5.23
N GLN A 98 18.97 14.90 5.57
CA GLN A 98 19.24 13.82 4.62
C GLN A 98 18.00 12.98 4.29
N SER A 99 16.87 13.25 4.95
CA SER A 99 15.63 12.49 4.82
C SER A 99 14.59 13.27 4.01
N GLY A 100 15.00 13.80 2.86
CA GLY A 100 14.11 14.50 1.93
C GLY A 100 13.46 13.57 0.91
N GLN A 101 12.57 14.14 0.12
CA GLN A 101 12.11 13.61 -1.15
C GLN A 101 12.85 14.29 -2.30
N TYR A 102 12.68 13.76 -3.51
CA TYR A 102 13.40 14.21 -4.69
C TYR A 102 12.45 14.49 -5.85
N LEU A 103 12.81 15.49 -6.64
CA LEU A 103 12.23 15.75 -7.95
C LEU A 103 13.33 15.61 -9.00
N PHE A 104 13.23 14.57 -9.82
CA PHE A 104 14.15 14.30 -10.92
C PHE A 104 13.62 14.92 -12.19
N ARG A 105 14.43 15.76 -12.83
CA ARG A 105 14.11 16.40 -14.11
C ARG A 105 14.93 15.75 -15.20
N TYR A 106 14.25 15.28 -16.22
CA TYR A 106 14.82 14.67 -17.42
C TYR A 106 14.52 15.55 -18.62
N ALA A 107 15.47 15.66 -19.54
CA ALA A 107 15.17 16.11 -20.90
C ALA A 107 14.77 14.90 -21.76
N ILE A 108 13.87 15.13 -22.70
CA ILE A 108 13.32 14.15 -23.63
C ILE A 108 13.78 14.51 -25.03
N ASP A 109 14.43 13.56 -25.71
CA ASP A 109 14.87 13.70 -27.08
C ASP A 109 14.60 12.40 -27.88
N ALA A 110 15.06 12.36 -29.13
CA ALA A 110 14.88 11.19 -30.01
C ALA A 110 15.49 9.89 -29.44
N ASN A 111 16.54 10.00 -28.63
CA ASN A 111 17.25 8.87 -28.04
C ASN A 111 16.60 8.38 -26.74
N GLY A 112 15.78 9.20 -26.08
CA GLY A 112 15.04 8.82 -24.88
C GLY A 112 14.98 9.95 -23.84
N SER A 113 15.00 9.57 -22.57
CA SER A 113 15.13 10.50 -21.45
C SER A 113 16.57 10.51 -20.94
N HIS A 114 17.10 11.68 -20.60
CA HIS A 114 18.36 11.81 -19.88
C HIS A 114 18.21 12.76 -18.70
N LEU A 115 18.73 12.36 -17.54
CA LEU A 115 18.63 13.16 -16.32
C LEU A 115 19.42 14.46 -16.49
N VAL A 116 18.78 15.61 -16.23
CA VAL A 116 19.40 16.93 -16.31
C VAL A 116 19.55 17.60 -14.95
N GLN A 117 18.68 17.28 -13.99
CA GLN A 117 18.73 17.89 -12.67
C GLN A 117 18.03 17.03 -11.62
N THR A 118 18.55 17.00 -10.40
CA THR A 118 17.82 16.56 -9.21
C THR A 118 17.57 17.75 -8.29
N LEU A 119 16.35 17.90 -7.78
CA LEU A 119 15.98 18.87 -6.75
C LEU A 119 15.61 18.13 -5.47
N THR A 120 15.90 18.73 -4.32
CA THR A 120 15.44 18.24 -3.03
C THR A 120 14.10 18.88 -2.66
N VAL A 121 13.21 18.08 -2.09
CA VAL A 121 11.92 18.50 -1.55
C VAL A 121 11.84 18.01 -0.11
N PRO A 122 11.65 18.87 0.91
CA PRO A 122 11.64 18.43 2.32
C PRO A 122 10.66 17.29 2.60
N ASN A 123 9.41 17.46 2.16
CA ASN A 123 8.33 16.48 2.22
C ASN A 123 7.52 16.57 0.92
N ALA A 124 6.95 15.44 0.50
CA ALA A 124 6.08 15.43 -0.66
C ALA A 124 5.02 14.33 -0.56
N TYR A 125 3.85 14.56 -1.13
CA TYR A 125 2.79 13.57 -1.26
C TYR A 125 2.11 13.61 -2.64
N SER A 126 2.69 12.89 -3.60
CA SER A 126 2.22 12.63 -4.98
C SER A 126 1.98 13.84 -5.91
N GLY A 127 1.68 15.06 -5.43
CA GLY A 127 1.35 16.20 -6.29
C GLY A 127 2.56 16.87 -6.94
N VAL A 128 2.59 16.93 -8.28
CA VAL A 128 3.55 17.72 -9.08
C VAL A 128 2.85 18.31 -10.30
N ALA A 129 3.10 19.58 -10.60
CA ALA A 129 2.54 20.26 -11.77
C ALA A 129 3.51 21.29 -12.37
N TRP A 130 3.49 21.42 -13.69
CA TRP A 130 4.13 22.51 -14.42
C TRP A 130 3.19 23.71 -14.52
N THR A 131 3.73 24.93 -14.53
CA THR A 131 2.99 26.07 -15.08
C THR A 131 2.86 25.93 -16.60
N PRO A 132 1.76 26.43 -17.22
CA PRO A 132 1.55 26.31 -18.67
C PRO A 132 2.66 26.90 -19.54
N ASP A 133 3.42 27.87 -19.02
CA ASP A 133 4.57 28.47 -19.71
C ASP A 133 5.90 27.70 -19.51
N GLY A 134 5.89 26.61 -18.73
CA GLY A 134 7.05 25.77 -18.45
C GLY A 134 8.14 26.45 -17.60
N LYS A 135 7.83 27.59 -16.95
CA LYS A 135 8.81 28.37 -16.16
C LYS A 135 8.79 28.07 -14.67
N ALA A 136 7.76 27.41 -14.16
CA ALA A 136 7.70 27.02 -12.77
C ALA A 136 7.12 25.62 -12.58
N ILE A 137 7.47 25.02 -11.45
CA ILE A 137 7.01 23.71 -11.00
C ILE A 137 6.42 23.88 -9.60
N LEU A 138 5.28 23.26 -9.35
CA LEU A 138 4.64 23.17 -8.04
C LEU A 138 4.68 21.73 -7.55
N VAL A 139 4.97 21.53 -6.26
CA VAL A 139 4.98 20.22 -5.60
C VAL A 139 4.22 20.30 -4.28
N GLY A 140 3.29 19.35 -4.05
CA GLY A 140 2.56 19.24 -2.78
C GLY A 140 3.48 18.78 -1.65
N GLY A 141 3.49 19.50 -0.52
CA GLY A 141 4.46 19.34 0.57
C GLY A 141 4.14 18.29 1.63
N GLY A 142 3.11 17.45 1.45
CA GLY A 142 2.71 16.45 2.46
C GLY A 142 2.41 17.09 3.82
N GLU A 143 3.05 16.60 4.88
CA GLU A 143 2.83 17.08 6.26
C GLU A 143 3.28 18.51 6.54
N ASP A 144 4.07 19.12 5.65
CA ASP A 144 4.56 20.49 5.85
C ASP A 144 3.44 21.53 5.68
N ASP A 145 2.29 21.12 5.14
CA ASP A 145 1.16 22.00 4.85
C ASP A 145 1.53 23.17 3.92
N VAL A 146 2.29 22.85 2.87
CA VAL A 146 2.77 23.81 1.88
C VAL A 146 2.67 23.29 0.46
N VAL A 147 2.65 24.21 -0.50
CA VAL A 147 3.08 23.94 -1.88
C VAL A 147 4.50 24.50 -2.07
N HIS A 148 5.42 23.63 -2.47
CA HIS A 148 6.77 24.04 -2.89
C HIS A 148 6.72 24.55 -4.32
N ARG A 149 7.30 25.73 -4.55
CA ARG A 149 7.47 26.32 -5.88
C ARG A 149 8.94 26.32 -6.27
N PHE A 150 9.21 25.90 -7.50
CA PHE A 150 10.51 26.00 -8.14
C PHE A 150 10.38 26.83 -9.41
N ASP A 151 11.21 27.86 -9.56
CA ASP A 151 11.23 28.69 -10.76
C ASP A 151 12.47 28.37 -11.61
N ARG A 152 12.32 28.54 -12.93
CA ARG A 152 13.38 28.32 -13.92
C ARG A 152 14.34 29.50 -13.95
N SER A 153 15.62 29.23 -13.87
CA SER A 153 16.72 30.14 -14.19
C SER A 153 17.55 29.57 -15.36
N PRO A 154 18.56 30.31 -15.87
CA PRO A 154 19.46 29.78 -16.90
C PRO A 154 20.17 28.48 -16.50
N ASP A 155 20.42 28.28 -15.20
CA ASP A 155 21.16 27.12 -14.67
C ASP A 155 20.26 25.94 -14.29
N GLY A 156 18.94 26.06 -14.47
CA GLY A 156 17.95 25.04 -14.13
C GLY A 156 16.87 25.55 -13.18
N PHE A 157 16.14 24.64 -12.54
CA PHE A 157 15.11 25.00 -11.57
C PHE A 157 15.73 25.23 -10.19
N HIS A 158 15.15 26.12 -9.39
CA HIS A 158 15.56 26.36 -8.01
C HIS A 158 14.34 26.66 -7.15
N ALA A 159 14.38 26.26 -5.87
CA ALA A 159 13.30 26.55 -4.94
C ALA A 159 13.15 28.06 -4.77
N SER A 160 11.94 28.59 -5.00
CA SER A 160 11.67 30.02 -4.97
C SER A 160 10.62 30.42 -3.93
N ALA A 161 9.68 29.53 -3.60
CA ALA A 161 8.70 29.78 -2.56
C ALA A 161 8.23 28.51 -1.83
N ARG A 162 7.73 28.72 -0.60
CA ARG A 162 6.94 27.75 0.18
C ARG A 162 5.60 28.42 0.51
N ILE A 163 4.56 28.05 -0.23
CA ILE A 163 3.22 28.63 -0.10
C ILE A 163 2.51 27.88 1.02
N ARG A 164 2.26 28.54 2.16
CA ARG A 164 1.62 27.92 3.33
C ARG A 164 0.11 27.86 3.15
N LEU A 165 -0.50 26.71 3.45
CA LEU A 165 -1.95 26.52 3.35
C LEU A 165 -2.67 26.95 4.64
N GLY A 166 -2.04 26.75 5.81
CA GLY A 166 -2.47 27.35 7.07
C GLY A 166 -3.24 26.41 8.01
N HIS A 167 -3.29 25.12 7.71
CA HIS A 167 -3.90 24.12 8.57
C HIS A 167 -3.02 23.83 9.80
N LYS A 168 -3.67 23.62 10.95
CA LYS A 168 -2.97 23.30 12.21
C LYS A 168 -2.96 21.80 12.53
N ALA A 169 -3.92 21.06 12.00
CA ALA A 169 -4.13 19.64 12.22
C ALA A 169 -4.90 19.06 11.02
N GLY A 170 -4.85 17.74 10.84
CA GLY A 170 -5.77 17.03 9.96
C GLY A 170 -7.07 16.63 10.67
N ASN A 171 -8.09 16.29 9.91
CA ASN A 171 -9.37 15.76 10.37
C ASN A 171 -9.20 14.28 10.79
N GLY A 172 -9.09 14.02 12.08
CA GLY A 172 -8.92 12.68 12.66
C GLY A 172 -8.48 12.73 14.12
N VAL A 173 -7.88 11.65 14.62
CA VAL A 173 -7.30 11.60 15.97
C VAL A 173 -5.77 11.63 15.88
N GLU A 174 -5.15 12.69 16.41
CA GLU A 174 -3.68 12.86 16.43
C GLU A 174 -3.02 12.79 15.02
N VAL A 175 -3.71 13.28 13.98
CA VAL A 175 -3.20 13.33 12.59
C VAL A 175 -2.76 14.74 12.17
N LYS A 176 -1.81 14.82 11.24
CA LYS A 176 -1.31 16.09 10.69
C LYS A 176 -2.01 16.45 9.37
N PRO A 177 -1.96 17.72 8.92
CA PRO A 177 -2.36 18.09 7.56
C PRO A 177 -1.57 17.28 6.51
N GLN A 178 -2.13 17.13 5.31
CA GLN A 178 -1.47 16.46 4.20
C GLN A 178 -1.76 17.16 2.87
N THR A 179 -0.78 17.86 2.32
CA THR A 179 -0.86 18.48 0.99
C THR A 179 -0.54 17.45 -0.09
N ALA A 180 -1.56 17.05 -0.86
CA ALA A 180 -1.47 15.99 -1.87
C ALA A 180 -1.36 16.56 -3.30
N GLY A 181 -2.33 16.24 -4.18
CA GLY A 181 -2.36 16.67 -5.57
C GLY A 181 -2.35 18.18 -5.74
N VAL A 182 -1.64 18.64 -6.77
CA VAL A 182 -1.56 20.05 -7.17
C VAL A 182 -1.79 20.12 -8.67
N ALA A 183 -2.62 21.05 -9.13
CA ALA A 183 -2.84 21.31 -10.55
C ALA A 183 -2.92 22.81 -10.84
N VAL A 184 -2.23 23.26 -11.87
CA VAL A 184 -2.22 24.67 -12.33
C VAL A 184 -3.35 24.90 -13.33
N SER A 185 -4.06 26.02 -13.22
CA SER A 185 -5.12 26.39 -14.15
C SER A 185 -4.55 26.59 -15.56
N PRO A 186 -5.32 26.31 -16.63
CA PRO A 186 -4.84 26.44 -18.01
C PRO A 186 -4.33 27.85 -18.39
N ASP A 187 -4.84 28.89 -17.72
CA ASP A 187 -4.39 30.29 -17.89
C ASP A 187 -3.10 30.62 -17.11
N GLY A 188 -2.62 29.71 -16.26
CA GLY A 188 -1.39 29.83 -15.48
C GLY A 188 -1.48 30.77 -14.28
N GLY A 189 -2.64 31.38 -14.01
CA GLY A 189 -2.79 32.35 -12.93
C GLY A 189 -2.96 31.71 -11.55
N ARG A 190 -3.45 30.46 -11.50
CA ARG A 190 -3.92 29.84 -10.25
C ARG A 190 -3.48 28.39 -10.13
N ALA A 191 -3.46 27.89 -8.90
CA ALA A 191 -3.37 26.46 -8.64
C ALA A 191 -4.49 26.01 -7.69
N LEU A 192 -4.96 24.78 -7.89
CA LEU A 192 -5.79 24.06 -6.92
C LEU A 192 -4.95 22.97 -6.27
N VAL A 193 -5.17 22.80 -4.97
CA VAL A 193 -4.42 21.88 -4.11
C VAL A 193 -5.41 21.01 -3.35
N ALA A 194 -5.22 19.69 -3.39
CA ALA A 194 -6.00 18.75 -2.60
C ALA A 194 -5.38 18.57 -1.21
N ASN A 195 -6.16 18.85 -0.16
CA ASN A 195 -5.75 18.74 1.23
C ASN A 195 -6.28 17.42 1.80
N TYR A 196 -5.53 16.35 1.56
CA TYR A 196 -5.92 14.96 1.76
C TYR A 196 -6.50 14.68 3.15
N TYR A 197 -5.86 15.15 4.22
CA TYR A 197 -6.38 14.97 5.58
C TYR A 197 -7.22 16.12 6.10
N ASN A 198 -7.47 17.16 5.32
CA ASN A 198 -8.33 18.29 5.70
C ASN A 198 -9.68 18.25 4.95
N ASP A 199 -9.86 17.30 4.04
CA ASP A 199 -11.09 17.10 3.25
C ASP A 199 -11.50 18.37 2.51
N SER A 200 -10.52 19.12 2.04
CA SER A 200 -10.70 20.43 1.42
C SER A 200 -9.80 20.60 0.18
N VAL A 201 -10.06 21.67 -0.59
CA VAL A 201 -9.15 22.18 -1.60
C VAL A 201 -8.75 23.62 -1.31
N SER A 202 -7.49 23.97 -1.57
CA SER A 202 -7.00 25.34 -1.50
C SER A 202 -6.78 25.92 -2.91
N LEU A 203 -7.25 27.14 -3.12
CA LEU A 203 -7.01 27.94 -4.32
C LEU A 203 -5.86 28.91 -4.07
N ILE A 204 -4.84 28.89 -4.92
CA ILE A 204 -3.63 29.72 -4.81
C ILE A 204 -3.56 30.67 -6.00
N ASP A 205 -3.20 31.92 -5.75
CA ASP A 205 -2.74 32.88 -6.75
C ASP A 205 -1.23 32.72 -6.96
N LEU A 206 -0.83 32.41 -8.19
CA LEU A 206 0.58 32.17 -8.55
C LEU A 206 1.36 33.45 -8.83
N SER A 207 0.70 34.60 -8.95
CA SER A 207 1.41 35.89 -9.06
C SER A 207 1.87 36.40 -7.70
N THR A 208 1.09 36.15 -6.65
CA THR A 208 1.37 36.61 -5.29
C THR A 208 1.85 35.49 -4.36
N ASN A 209 1.78 34.23 -4.80
CA ASN A 209 2.05 33.04 -3.98
C ASN A 209 1.20 33.02 -2.70
N ALA A 210 -0.07 33.44 -2.81
CA ALA A 210 -1.00 33.55 -1.69
C ALA A 210 -2.20 32.61 -1.86
N VAL A 211 -2.67 32.04 -0.76
CA VAL A 211 -3.94 31.29 -0.73
C VAL A 211 -5.09 32.30 -0.83
N LEU A 212 -5.93 32.14 -1.84
CA LEU A 212 -7.11 32.97 -2.09
C LEU A 212 -8.33 32.48 -1.31
N ALA A 213 -8.53 31.16 -1.29
CA ALA A 213 -9.63 30.51 -0.59
C ALA A 213 -9.29 29.06 -0.26
N GLU A 214 -10.04 28.52 0.69
CA GLU A 214 -10.13 27.09 0.97
C GLU A 214 -11.60 26.69 0.91
N ARG A 215 -11.88 25.53 0.31
CA ARG A 215 -13.22 24.95 0.24
C ARG A 215 -13.21 23.56 0.86
N ASP A 216 -13.87 23.43 2.02
CA ASP A 216 -14.23 22.12 2.58
C ASP A 216 -15.15 21.38 1.60
N LEU A 217 -14.82 20.13 1.30
CA LEU A 217 -15.54 19.30 0.36
C LEU A 217 -16.61 18.45 1.05
N ARG A 218 -16.72 18.45 2.38
CA ARG A 218 -17.68 17.61 3.10
C ARG A 218 -19.09 18.19 2.99
N PRO A 219 -20.11 17.38 2.61
CA PRO A 219 -21.48 17.87 2.42
C PRO A 219 -22.02 18.70 3.59
N GLY A 220 -21.84 18.23 4.83
CA GLY A 220 -22.34 18.92 6.02
C GLY A 220 -21.64 20.23 6.37
N LYS A 221 -20.41 20.43 5.85
CA LYS A 221 -19.65 21.68 6.00
C LYS A 221 -20.05 22.73 4.97
N ILE A 222 -20.53 22.28 3.81
CA ILE A 222 -21.08 23.13 2.75
C ILE A 222 -22.54 23.51 3.06
N ASP A 223 -23.33 22.53 3.46
CA ASP A 223 -24.76 22.67 3.77
C ASP A 223 -25.09 21.94 5.08
N PRO A 224 -25.39 22.66 6.18
CA PRO A 224 -25.73 22.06 7.47
C PRO A 224 -26.90 21.06 7.42
N ALA A 225 -27.79 21.15 6.42
CA ALA A 225 -28.87 20.17 6.23
C ALA A 225 -28.35 18.78 5.81
N LYS A 226 -27.10 18.69 5.36
CA LYS A 226 -26.40 17.46 4.97
C LYS A 226 -25.38 16.99 6.01
N SER A 227 -25.53 17.41 7.27
CA SER A 227 -24.65 16.97 8.34
C SER A 227 -24.64 15.44 8.46
N GLY A 228 -23.45 14.84 8.51
CA GLY A 228 -23.23 13.40 8.56
C GLY A 228 -23.48 12.66 7.24
N VAL A 229 -23.64 13.36 6.11
CA VAL A 229 -23.69 12.76 4.78
C VAL A 229 -22.26 12.57 4.26
N PRO A 230 -21.85 11.33 3.88
CA PRO A 230 -20.54 11.06 3.27
C PRO A 230 -20.28 11.82 1.96
N GLY A 231 -19.04 12.23 1.73
CA GLY A 231 -18.58 12.84 0.49
C GLY A 231 -17.40 13.81 0.70
N GLY A 232 -16.47 13.83 -0.25
CA GLY A 232 -15.38 14.79 -0.32
C GLY A 232 -14.18 14.45 0.55
N GLU A 233 -14.18 13.33 1.25
CA GLU A 233 -13.06 12.96 2.11
C GLU A 233 -11.87 12.35 1.33
N SER A 234 -10.68 12.57 1.88
CA SER A 234 -9.39 12.14 1.32
C SER A 234 -9.08 12.68 -0.08
N PRO A 235 -9.35 13.96 -0.40
CA PRO A 235 -9.14 14.47 -1.75
C PRO A 235 -7.69 14.27 -2.21
N PHE A 236 -7.50 13.74 -3.41
CA PHE A 236 -6.18 13.24 -3.81
C PHE A 236 -5.67 13.82 -5.12
N ALA A 237 -6.33 13.56 -6.26
CA ALA A 237 -5.93 14.06 -7.57
C ALA A 237 -6.80 15.23 -8.02
N VAL A 238 -6.23 16.20 -8.73
CA VAL A 238 -6.92 17.40 -9.22
C VAL A 238 -6.70 17.54 -10.73
N ALA A 239 -7.75 17.80 -11.49
CA ALA A 239 -7.67 18.09 -12.91
C ALA A 239 -8.51 19.33 -13.27
N TRP A 240 -7.90 20.31 -13.92
CA TRP A 240 -8.63 21.41 -14.54
C TRP A 240 -9.19 20.97 -15.89
N THR A 241 -10.44 21.35 -16.15
CA THR A 241 -11.11 21.12 -17.45
C THR A 241 -11.15 22.40 -18.30
N ASP A 242 -11.16 23.56 -17.64
CA ASP A 242 -10.91 24.88 -18.22
C ASP A 242 -10.38 25.84 -17.14
N ALA A 243 -10.29 27.15 -17.41
CA ALA A 243 -9.79 28.15 -16.45
C ALA A 243 -10.68 28.36 -15.20
N THR A 244 -11.91 27.86 -15.24
CA THR A 244 -12.93 28.04 -14.19
C THR A 244 -13.48 26.72 -13.66
N HIS A 245 -13.36 25.61 -14.37
CA HIS A 245 -13.89 24.30 -13.97
C HIS A 245 -12.77 23.32 -13.67
N ALA A 246 -12.87 22.64 -12.53
CA ALA A 246 -11.96 21.57 -12.13
C ALA A 246 -12.73 20.38 -11.55
N THR A 247 -12.04 19.25 -11.43
CA THR A 247 -12.53 18.07 -10.72
C THR A 247 -11.45 17.61 -9.75
N VAL A 248 -11.85 17.24 -8.54
CA VAL A 248 -10.99 16.61 -7.54
C VAL A 248 -11.51 15.21 -7.22
N SER A 249 -10.62 14.24 -7.12
CA SER A 249 -11.00 12.88 -6.71
C SER A 249 -11.13 12.79 -5.20
N SER A 250 -12.15 12.08 -4.72
CA SER A 250 -12.35 11.69 -3.31
C SER A 250 -12.41 10.16 -3.27
N PRO A 251 -11.25 9.49 -3.05
CA PRO A 251 -11.15 8.04 -3.11
C PRO A 251 -12.07 7.37 -2.10
N ARG A 252 -12.00 7.78 -0.82
CA ARG A 252 -12.71 7.13 0.29
C ARG A 252 -14.21 6.98 0.00
N ASP A 253 -14.80 8.04 -0.54
CA ASP A 253 -16.25 8.14 -0.76
C ASP A 253 -16.64 7.80 -2.21
N ARG A 254 -15.67 7.34 -3.02
CA ARG A 254 -15.85 6.87 -4.40
C ARG A 254 -16.55 7.90 -5.25
N GLU A 255 -15.98 9.10 -5.30
CA GLU A 255 -16.56 10.17 -6.07
C GLU A 255 -15.54 11.11 -6.72
N LEU A 256 -16.00 11.74 -7.80
CA LEU A 256 -15.35 12.86 -8.45
C LEU A 256 -16.15 14.12 -8.12
N VAL A 257 -15.54 15.05 -7.39
CA VAL A 257 -16.17 16.29 -6.96
C VAL A 257 -15.90 17.37 -7.99
N GLN A 258 -16.96 17.90 -8.60
CA GLN A 258 -16.90 18.95 -9.61
C GLN A 258 -16.86 20.33 -8.95
N LEU A 259 -15.92 21.15 -9.39
CA LEU A 259 -15.62 22.46 -8.82
C LEU A 259 -15.76 23.55 -9.86
N VAL A 260 -16.29 24.69 -9.45
CA VAL A 260 -16.27 25.95 -10.20
C VAL A 260 -15.56 27.02 -9.41
N VAL A 261 -14.62 27.69 -10.06
CA VAL A 261 -13.83 28.79 -9.51
C VAL A 261 -14.37 30.11 -10.04
N THR A 262 -14.88 30.95 -9.14
CA THR A 262 -15.47 32.26 -9.47
C THR A 262 -14.86 33.34 -8.58
N GLY A 263 -14.26 34.37 -9.18
CA GLY A 263 -13.57 35.40 -8.39
C GLY A 263 -12.45 34.76 -7.59
N ASN A 264 -12.41 34.91 -6.26
CA ASN A 264 -11.40 34.28 -5.40
C ASN A 264 -11.93 33.07 -4.64
N ASP A 265 -13.06 32.49 -5.05
CA ASP A 265 -13.73 31.40 -4.35
C ASP A 265 -13.83 30.14 -5.22
N VAL A 266 -14.01 28.99 -4.57
CA VAL A 266 -14.21 27.66 -5.15
C VAL A 266 -15.54 27.11 -4.66
N ASN A 267 -16.41 26.67 -5.56
CA ASN A 267 -17.73 26.13 -5.24
C ASN A 267 -17.87 24.70 -5.75
N VAL A 268 -18.45 23.81 -4.94
CA VAL A 268 -18.83 22.46 -5.36
C VAL A 268 -20.15 22.54 -6.13
N THR A 269 -20.15 22.09 -7.38
CA THR A 269 -21.35 22.15 -8.25
C THR A 269 -21.98 20.79 -8.52
N GLY A 270 -21.23 19.71 -8.33
CA GLY A 270 -21.68 18.36 -8.58
C GLY A 270 -20.76 17.31 -7.99
N ARG A 271 -21.26 16.08 -7.89
CA ARG A 271 -20.51 14.90 -7.48
C ARG A 271 -20.91 13.76 -8.41
N ILE A 272 -19.93 13.08 -8.96
CA ILE A 272 -20.13 11.90 -9.80
C ILE A 272 -19.65 10.71 -9.00
N ALA A 273 -20.56 9.80 -8.64
CA ALA A 273 -20.21 8.55 -7.99
C ALA A 273 -19.45 7.64 -8.96
N THR A 274 -18.50 6.88 -8.42
CA THR A 274 -17.73 5.85 -9.13
C THR A 274 -17.93 4.49 -8.45
N ALA A 275 -17.69 3.41 -9.18
CA ALA A 275 -17.78 2.06 -8.64
C ALA A 275 -16.67 1.81 -7.61
N GLY A 276 -15.44 2.28 -7.86
CA GLY A 276 -14.25 2.18 -7.02
C GLY A 276 -13.66 3.51 -6.55
N GLU A 277 -12.45 3.44 -5.99
CA GLU A 277 -11.69 4.55 -5.40
C GLU A 277 -10.90 5.35 -6.46
N PRO A 278 -11.31 6.59 -6.82
CA PRO A 278 -10.63 7.38 -7.86
C PRO A 278 -9.26 7.92 -7.40
N THR A 279 -8.15 7.37 -7.88
CA THR A 279 -6.77 7.68 -7.40
C THR A 279 -5.88 8.47 -8.35
N ALA A 280 -6.21 8.56 -9.65
CA ALA A 280 -5.52 9.41 -10.63
C ALA A 280 -6.54 10.02 -11.58
N LEU A 281 -6.28 11.24 -12.08
CA LEU A 281 -7.15 11.95 -13.02
C LEU A 281 -6.38 12.37 -14.27
N LEU A 282 -7.01 12.25 -15.44
CA LEU A 282 -6.48 12.73 -16.71
C LEU A 282 -7.59 13.36 -17.55
N TYR A 283 -7.43 14.62 -17.94
CA TYR A 283 -8.37 15.31 -18.81
C TYR A 283 -7.90 15.33 -20.27
N ASP A 284 -8.71 14.78 -21.16
CA ASP A 284 -8.62 14.91 -22.61
C ASP A 284 -9.51 16.05 -23.09
N ALA A 285 -8.89 17.22 -23.31
CA ALA A 285 -9.57 18.40 -23.82
C ALA A 285 -10.12 18.23 -25.24
N LYS A 286 -9.54 17.34 -26.07
CA LYS A 286 -9.99 17.11 -27.45
C LYS A 286 -11.28 16.31 -27.49
N ALA A 287 -11.42 15.32 -26.60
CA ALA A 287 -12.63 14.50 -26.51
C ALA A 287 -13.65 15.03 -25.48
N HIS A 288 -13.30 16.07 -24.69
CA HIS A 288 -14.06 16.49 -23.52
C HIS A 288 -14.33 15.31 -22.57
N ARG A 289 -13.26 14.58 -22.25
CA ARG A 289 -13.32 13.38 -21.39
C ARG A 289 -12.37 13.52 -20.22
N LEU A 290 -12.86 13.22 -19.02
CA LEU A 290 -12.03 13.02 -17.84
C LEU A 290 -11.98 11.52 -17.54
N TYR A 291 -10.79 10.97 -17.40
CA TYR A 291 -10.53 9.58 -17.01
C TYR A 291 -10.09 9.55 -15.55
N ALA A 292 -10.59 8.58 -14.78
CA ALA A 292 -10.12 8.32 -13.42
C ALA A 292 -9.82 6.84 -13.20
N THR A 293 -8.71 6.51 -12.52
CA THR A 293 -8.41 5.13 -12.12
C THR A 293 -9.15 4.75 -10.87
N GLU A 294 -9.74 3.55 -10.83
CA GLU A 294 -10.40 2.99 -9.66
C GLU A 294 -9.64 1.76 -9.17
N ASP A 295 -8.76 1.94 -8.19
CA ASP A 295 -7.75 0.95 -7.82
C ASP A 295 -8.35 -0.33 -7.20
N ASN A 296 -9.31 -0.16 -6.28
CA ASN A 296 -9.91 -1.25 -5.51
C ASN A 296 -10.91 -2.09 -6.33
N ALA A 297 -11.42 -1.54 -7.43
CA ALA A 297 -12.43 -2.15 -8.31
C ALA A 297 -11.88 -2.57 -9.68
N ASP A 298 -10.62 -2.25 -9.98
CA ASP A 298 -9.95 -2.46 -11.26
C ASP A 298 -10.68 -1.83 -12.45
N ARG A 299 -11.12 -0.57 -12.31
CA ARG A 299 -11.93 0.13 -13.31
C ARG A 299 -11.31 1.45 -13.74
N ILE A 300 -11.85 1.99 -14.83
CA ILE A 300 -11.57 3.35 -15.30
C ILE A 300 -12.89 4.09 -15.48
N ALA A 301 -13.18 5.07 -14.62
CA ALA A 301 -14.30 5.96 -14.79
C ALA A 301 -14.02 6.94 -15.94
N ILE A 302 -14.98 7.04 -16.86
CA ILE A 302 -14.93 7.94 -18.02
C ILE A 302 -16.08 8.92 -17.88
N VAL A 303 -15.76 10.20 -17.72
CA VAL A 303 -16.72 11.28 -17.54
C VAL A 303 -16.76 12.16 -18.79
N ASP A 304 -17.96 12.45 -19.29
CA ASP A 304 -18.18 13.53 -20.25
C ASP A 304 -18.24 14.85 -19.49
N THR A 305 -17.24 15.71 -19.70
CA THR A 305 -17.11 16.97 -18.95
C THR A 305 -18.06 18.05 -19.45
N ALA A 306 -18.56 17.94 -20.68
CA ALA A 306 -19.55 18.88 -21.21
C ALA A 306 -20.95 18.55 -20.68
N ALA A 307 -21.27 17.26 -20.52
CA ALA A 307 -22.53 16.78 -19.96
C ALA A 307 -22.49 16.60 -18.43
N SER A 308 -21.33 16.77 -17.79
CA SER A 308 -21.11 16.58 -16.34
C SER A 308 -21.63 15.23 -15.82
N ARG A 309 -21.32 14.13 -16.53
CA ARG A 309 -21.80 12.79 -16.14
C ARG A 309 -20.83 11.68 -16.51
N LEU A 310 -20.87 10.61 -15.72
CA LEU A 310 -20.24 9.34 -16.06
C LEU A 310 -20.85 8.80 -17.37
N VAL A 311 -19.99 8.33 -18.29
CA VAL A 311 -20.40 7.72 -19.57
C VAL A 311 -20.03 6.25 -19.68
N ALA A 312 -18.97 5.81 -19.00
CA ALA A 312 -18.56 4.41 -18.94
C ALA A 312 -17.64 4.17 -17.74
N GLU A 313 -17.58 2.92 -17.28
CA GLU A 313 -16.73 2.51 -16.16
C GLU A 313 -16.19 1.08 -16.38
N PRO A 314 -15.48 0.80 -17.50
CA PRO A 314 -15.05 -0.54 -17.86
C PRO A 314 -14.11 -1.14 -16.80
N ARG A 315 -14.36 -2.40 -16.45
CA ARG A 315 -13.43 -3.21 -15.66
C ARG A 315 -12.27 -3.69 -16.52
N LEU A 316 -11.06 -3.53 -16.02
CA LEU A 316 -9.83 -4.01 -16.60
C LEU A 316 -9.64 -5.50 -16.29
N SER A 317 -9.05 -6.23 -17.22
CA SER A 317 -8.76 -7.65 -17.06
C SER A 317 -7.43 -8.01 -17.72
N VAL A 318 -6.83 -9.12 -17.30
CA VAL A 318 -5.59 -9.61 -17.89
C VAL A 318 -5.89 -10.29 -19.22
N ALA A 319 -5.33 -9.74 -20.30
CA ALA A 319 -5.36 -10.37 -21.61
C ALA A 319 -4.44 -11.62 -21.63
N SER A 320 -4.93 -12.74 -22.16
CA SER A 320 -4.20 -14.01 -22.24
C SER A 320 -4.43 -14.73 -23.58
N GLU A 321 -3.61 -15.73 -23.90
CA GLU A 321 -3.82 -16.56 -25.10
C GLU A 321 -5.18 -17.29 -25.03
N GLY A 322 -6.12 -16.87 -25.87
CA GLY A 322 -7.48 -17.41 -25.94
C GLY A 322 -8.58 -16.58 -25.24
N GLY A 323 -8.26 -15.38 -24.73
CA GLY A 323 -9.24 -14.45 -24.14
C GLY A 323 -8.76 -13.80 -22.84
N SER A 324 -9.68 -13.25 -22.05
CA SER A 324 -9.37 -12.68 -20.73
C SER A 324 -9.23 -13.77 -19.67
N ALA A 325 -8.20 -13.71 -18.83
CA ALA A 325 -8.10 -14.53 -17.63
C ALA A 325 -8.92 -13.90 -16.49
N ASN A 326 -9.84 -14.66 -15.89
CA ASN A 326 -10.55 -14.22 -14.69
C ASN A 326 -9.66 -14.49 -13.46
N LEU A 327 -8.94 -13.47 -13.01
CA LEU A 327 -8.02 -13.54 -11.85
C LEU A 327 -8.60 -12.93 -10.58
N GLY A 328 -9.86 -12.51 -10.60
CA GLY A 328 -10.42 -11.66 -9.54
C GLY A 328 -9.88 -10.22 -9.61
N LYS A 329 -10.16 -9.44 -8.57
CA LYS A 329 -9.70 -8.07 -8.38
C LYS A 329 -8.28 -8.05 -7.81
N GLY A 330 -7.53 -6.99 -8.12
CA GLY A 330 -6.15 -6.79 -7.70
C GLY A 330 -5.22 -6.37 -8.83
N LEU A 331 -5.74 -5.81 -9.92
CA LEU A 331 -4.90 -5.18 -10.95
C LEU A 331 -4.35 -3.83 -10.44
N ASN A 332 -5.10 -3.12 -9.59
CA ASN A 332 -4.76 -1.85 -8.96
C ASN A 332 -4.35 -0.77 -9.99
N PRO A 333 -5.25 -0.31 -10.87
CA PRO A 333 -4.96 0.82 -11.77
C PRO A 333 -4.68 2.10 -10.97
N ASN A 334 -3.59 2.80 -11.28
CA ASN A 334 -3.14 3.91 -10.41
C ASN A 334 -2.45 5.09 -11.12
N GLY A 335 -2.26 5.03 -12.44
CA GLY A 335 -1.62 6.09 -13.23
C GLY A 335 -2.11 6.08 -14.67
N LEU A 336 -2.15 7.27 -15.28
CA LEU A 336 -2.78 7.51 -16.59
C LEU A 336 -1.90 8.38 -17.48
N ALA A 337 -1.83 8.04 -18.77
CA ALA A 337 -1.33 8.91 -19.83
C ALA A 337 -2.15 8.75 -21.11
N LEU A 338 -2.26 9.81 -21.90
CA LEU A 338 -2.95 9.79 -23.19
C LEU A 338 -1.93 10.01 -24.30
N THR A 339 -1.96 9.14 -25.30
CA THR A 339 -1.17 9.30 -26.52
C THR A 339 -1.88 10.22 -27.53
N PRO A 340 -1.17 10.84 -28.48
CA PRO A 340 -1.79 11.75 -29.47
C PRO A 340 -2.87 11.10 -30.36
N ASP A 341 -2.81 9.78 -30.53
CA ASP A 341 -3.80 8.99 -31.29
C ASP A 341 -5.05 8.62 -30.46
N GLY A 342 -5.08 9.00 -29.18
CA GLY A 342 -6.21 8.78 -28.27
C GLY A 342 -6.15 7.46 -27.50
N ARG A 343 -5.08 6.66 -27.60
CA ARG A 343 -4.90 5.50 -26.71
C ARG A 343 -4.59 5.96 -25.29
N LEU A 344 -5.25 5.31 -24.33
CA LEU A 344 -5.00 5.49 -22.90
C LEU A 344 -3.98 4.45 -22.44
N LEU A 345 -2.97 4.90 -21.69
CA LEU A 345 -1.99 4.06 -21.01
C LEU A 345 -2.31 4.05 -19.53
N VAL A 346 -2.39 2.86 -18.94
CA VAL A 346 -2.77 2.67 -17.53
C VAL A 346 -1.75 1.79 -16.81
N THR A 347 -1.14 2.29 -15.73
CA THR A 347 -0.28 1.47 -14.87
C THR A 347 -1.12 0.60 -13.94
N LEU A 348 -0.73 -0.67 -13.81
CA LEU A 348 -1.41 -1.69 -13.01
C LEU A 348 -0.46 -2.21 -11.93
N GLY A 349 -0.56 -1.65 -10.73
CA GLY A 349 0.37 -1.88 -9.62
C GLY A 349 0.44 -3.34 -9.19
N GLY A 350 -0.71 -4.02 -9.10
CA GLY A 350 -0.83 -5.37 -8.54
C GLY A 350 -0.31 -6.48 -9.46
N ILE A 351 -0.13 -6.18 -10.75
CA ILE A 351 0.35 -7.14 -11.76
C ILE A 351 1.61 -6.71 -12.50
N ASN A 352 2.25 -5.61 -12.08
CA ASN A 352 3.52 -5.13 -12.64
C ASN A 352 3.48 -4.94 -14.17
N ALA A 353 2.43 -4.25 -14.65
CA ALA A 353 2.21 -4.06 -16.07
C ALA A 353 1.68 -2.66 -16.41
N LEU A 354 1.86 -2.28 -17.67
CA LEU A 354 1.19 -1.16 -18.32
C LEU A 354 0.17 -1.70 -19.32
N ALA A 355 -1.10 -1.33 -19.19
CA ALA A 355 -2.13 -1.61 -20.18
C ALA A 355 -2.17 -0.50 -21.25
N VAL A 356 -2.28 -0.91 -22.51
CA VAL A 356 -2.55 -0.03 -23.66
C VAL A 356 -4.01 -0.22 -24.05
N ILE A 357 -4.81 0.84 -23.94
CA ILE A 357 -6.26 0.82 -24.17
C ILE A 357 -6.59 1.70 -25.37
N THR A 358 -7.38 1.17 -26.29
CA THR A 358 -7.86 1.89 -27.48
C THR A 358 -8.82 3.03 -27.10
N PRO A 359 -9.02 4.05 -27.96
CA PRO A 359 -10.03 5.08 -27.73
C PRO A 359 -11.45 4.52 -27.52
N GLN A 360 -11.73 3.32 -28.02
CA GLN A 360 -12.99 2.60 -27.85
C GLN A 360 -13.11 1.90 -26.48
N GLY A 361 -12.11 2.00 -25.60
CA GLY A 361 -12.11 1.40 -24.27
C GLY A 361 -11.72 -0.08 -24.24
N THR A 362 -11.19 -0.64 -25.34
CA THR A 362 -10.72 -2.03 -25.39
C THR A 362 -9.24 -2.13 -25.07
N ILE A 363 -8.85 -3.04 -24.18
CA ILE A 363 -7.43 -3.36 -23.89
C ILE A 363 -6.80 -3.96 -25.15
N GLN A 364 -5.87 -3.24 -25.75
CA GLN A 364 -5.11 -3.66 -26.93
C GLN A 364 -4.01 -4.68 -26.55
N GLY A 365 -3.43 -4.52 -25.37
CA GLY A 365 -2.43 -5.42 -24.81
C GLY A 365 -1.71 -4.79 -23.63
N MET A 366 -0.71 -5.50 -23.11
CA MET A 366 0.03 -5.13 -21.91
C MET A 366 1.54 -5.20 -22.10
N VAL A 367 2.27 -4.39 -21.33
CA VAL A 367 3.73 -4.33 -21.30
C VAL A 367 4.22 -4.59 -19.88
N PRO A 368 5.13 -5.55 -19.63
CA PRO A 368 5.72 -5.75 -18.31
C PRO A 368 6.47 -4.50 -17.82
N THR A 369 6.40 -4.24 -16.51
CA THR A 369 7.10 -3.12 -15.86
C THR A 369 8.01 -3.61 -14.72
N GLY A 370 8.55 -2.67 -13.94
CA GLY A 370 9.16 -2.98 -12.65
C GLY A 370 8.11 -3.25 -11.58
N TRP A 371 8.54 -3.42 -10.32
CA TRP A 371 7.61 -3.74 -9.23
C TRP A 371 6.76 -2.52 -8.85
N TYR A 372 5.44 -2.69 -8.98
CA TYR A 372 4.43 -1.72 -8.61
C TYR A 372 4.58 -0.40 -9.37
N PRO A 373 4.28 -0.40 -10.69
CA PRO A 373 4.24 0.83 -11.48
C PRO A 373 3.21 1.78 -10.88
N SER A 374 3.55 3.06 -10.77
CA SER A 374 2.75 4.06 -10.04
C SER A 374 2.39 5.28 -10.87
N ALA A 375 3.10 5.56 -11.96
CA ALA A 375 2.73 6.60 -12.91
C ALA A 375 3.34 6.33 -14.30
N VAL A 376 2.70 6.90 -15.33
CA VAL A 376 3.13 6.79 -16.73
C VAL A 376 3.03 8.14 -17.43
N ALA A 377 3.94 8.37 -18.38
CA ALA A 377 3.88 9.48 -19.34
C ALA A 377 4.36 9.01 -20.71
N THR A 378 4.19 9.86 -21.72
CA THR A 378 4.78 9.68 -23.05
C THR A 378 5.54 10.92 -23.49
N ASP A 379 6.39 10.75 -24.49
CA ASP A 379 6.87 11.90 -25.25
C ASP A 379 5.72 12.53 -26.05
N LYS A 380 5.96 13.72 -26.63
CA LYS A 380 4.96 14.47 -27.38
C LYS A 380 4.35 13.69 -28.56
N SER A 381 5.13 12.81 -29.18
CA SER A 381 4.66 12.00 -30.32
C SER A 381 3.92 10.72 -29.90
N GLY A 382 3.99 10.33 -28.63
CA GLY A 382 3.45 9.05 -28.14
C GLY A 382 4.24 7.83 -28.63
N THR A 383 5.43 8.04 -29.19
CA THR A 383 6.29 6.96 -29.69
C THR A 383 7.21 6.40 -28.61
N ARG A 384 7.39 7.11 -27.50
CA ARG A 384 8.12 6.64 -26.31
C ARG A 384 7.26 6.76 -25.06
N VAL A 385 7.38 5.75 -24.21
CA VAL A 385 6.64 5.63 -22.95
C VAL A 385 7.63 5.63 -21.79
N PHE A 386 7.27 6.30 -20.71
CA PHE A 386 8.02 6.41 -19.47
C PHE A 386 7.13 5.91 -18.33
N VAL A 387 7.57 4.90 -17.59
CA VAL A 387 6.85 4.31 -16.46
C VAL A 387 7.75 4.36 -15.24
N VAL A 388 7.26 4.91 -14.14
CA VAL A 388 7.97 4.88 -12.86
C VAL A 388 7.42 3.78 -11.97
N ASN A 389 8.30 3.10 -11.26
CA ASN A 389 7.95 2.03 -10.32
C ASN A 389 8.28 2.47 -8.91
N ARG A 390 7.39 2.14 -7.97
CA ARG A 390 7.48 2.61 -6.59
C ARG A 390 8.55 1.86 -5.79
N LYS A 391 8.67 0.56 -6.04
CA LYS A 391 9.48 -0.36 -5.25
C LYS A 391 10.32 -1.29 -6.13
N SER A 392 11.23 -1.99 -5.47
CA SER A 392 12.09 -3.02 -6.04
C SER A 392 12.28 -4.11 -4.99
N PRO A 393 12.59 -5.36 -5.37
CA PRO A 393 12.90 -6.39 -4.38
C PRO A 393 14.00 -5.90 -3.44
N PRO A 394 13.76 -5.83 -2.12
CA PRO A 394 14.72 -5.25 -1.19
C PRO A 394 16.00 -6.09 -1.07
N GLY A 395 15.94 -7.35 -1.49
CA GLY A 395 17.04 -8.29 -1.32
C GLY A 395 17.32 -8.60 0.16
N PRO A 396 18.44 -9.27 0.46
CA PRO A 396 18.82 -9.56 1.83
C PRO A 396 19.23 -8.29 2.58
N ASN A 397 19.07 -8.29 3.90
CA ASN A 397 19.50 -7.22 4.81
C ASN A 397 20.70 -7.65 5.70
N PRO A 398 21.88 -8.01 5.12
CA PRO A 398 22.98 -8.61 5.87
C PRO A 398 23.66 -7.68 6.90
N LEU A 399 23.41 -6.37 6.84
CA LEU A 399 23.87 -5.37 7.80
C LEU A 399 22.72 -4.88 8.70
N GLY A 400 21.47 -5.28 8.43
CA GLY A 400 20.40 -5.24 9.42
C GLY A 400 20.79 -6.10 10.63
N CYS A 401 20.20 -5.85 11.81
CA CYS A 401 20.63 -6.48 13.07
C CYS A 401 20.91 -7.99 12.91
N LYS A 402 22.19 -8.38 12.75
CA LYS A 402 22.68 -9.76 12.91
C LYS A 402 22.47 -10.22 14.37
N PRO A 403 22.42 -11.53 14.64
CA PRO A 403 21.49 -12.21 15.55
C PRO A 403 21.66 -11.76 17.02
N LYS A 404 21.05 -10.65 17.39
CA LYS A 404 20.81 -10.26 18.78
C LYS A 404 19.32 -9.98 18.90
N LEU A 405 18.68 -10.63 19.88
CA LEU A 405 17.29 -10.39 20.24
C LEU A 405 17.06 -8.87 20.29
N ALA A 406 16.31 -8.35 19.32
CA ALA A 406 16.12 -6.92 19.14
C ALA A 406 15.09 -6.44 20.17
N SER A 407 15.55 -5.94 21.33
CA SER A 407 14.71 -5.73 22.50
C SER A 407 15.13 -4.66 23.49
N ILE A 408 16.14 -3.86 23.18
CA ILE A 408 16.37 -2.64 23.96
C ILE A 408 15.87 -1.45 23.12
N LYS A 409 15.23 -0.47 23.76
CA LYS A 409 14.76 0.76 23.10
C LYS A 409 15.88 1.49 22.31
N SER A 410 17.15 1.21 22.65
CA SER A 410 18.37 1.67 21.97
C SER A 410 18.80 0.82 20.77
N GLN A 411 18.18 -0.32 20.47
CA GLN A 411 18.60 -1.20 19.36
C GLN A 411 18.07 -0.74 18.01
N GLY A 412 16.88 -0.13 17.95
CA GLY A 412 16.44 0.61 16.76
C GLY A 412 17.43 1.73 16.39
N THR A 413 18.06 2.32 17.41
CA THR A 413 19.18 3.27 17.27
C THR A 413 20.46 2.55 16.80
N ALA A 414 20.87 1.46 17.47
CA ALA A 414 22.11 0.75 17.15
C ALA A 414 22.13 0.07 15.75
N CYS A 415 20.97 -0.36 15.23
CA CYS A 415 20.88 -1.05 13.94
C CYS A 415 20.39 -0.17 12.79
N GLY A 416 19.85 1.02 13.08
CA GLY A 416 19.35 1.91 12.05
C GLY A 416 20.45 2.51 11.18
N LYS A 417 21.68 2.66 11.72
CA LYS A 417 22.80 3.35 11.05
C LYS A 417 23.18 2.78 9.68
N ASP A 418 22.98 1.47 9.48
CA ASP A 418 23.31 0.78 8.23
C ASP A 418 22.19 0.91 7.18
N ASN A 419 21.07 1.55 7.55
CA ASN A 419 19.95 1.90 6.68
C ASN A 419 19.38 0.71 5.89
N GLN A 420 19.21 -0.44 6.57
CA GLN A 420 18.69 -1.69 5.98
C GLN A 420 17.30 -2.09 6.48
N TYR A 421 16.51 -1.13 6.96
CA TYR A 421 15.07 -1.38 7.10
C TYR A 421 14.46 -1.65 5.71
N ILE A 422 13.40 -2.45 5.61
CA ILE A 422 12.87 -2.92 4.33
C ILE A 422 12.58 -1.77 3.34
N TYR A 423 11.90 -0.71 3.80
CA TYR A 423 11.64 0.48 2.96
C TYR A 423 12.89 1.30 2.62
N GLN A 424 14.02 1.09 3.31
CA GLN A 424 15.31 1.67 2.91
C GLN A 424 16.04 0.82 1.88
N LEU A 425 15.69 -0.45 1.74
CA LEU A 425 16.26 -1.37 0.74
C LEU A 425 15.45 -1.39 -0.54
N GLU A 426 14.13 -1.17 -0.46
CA GLU A 426 13.31 -0.90 -1.62
C GLU A 426 13.76 0.37 -2.34
N LYS A 427 13.67 0.35 -3.67
CA LYS A 427 14.10 1.44 -4.54
C LYS A 427 13.12 1.67 -5.67
N ALA A 428 13.05 2.90 -6.12
CA ALA A 428 12.30 3.30 -7.29
C ALA A 428 13.19 3.28 -8.55
N GLY A 429 12.52 3.21 -9.70
CA GLY A 429 13.18 3.22 -11.00
C GLY A 429 12.30 3.78 -12.10
N LEU A 430 12.95 4.27 -13.16
CA LEU A 430 12.36 4.75 -14.40
C LEU A 430 12.56 3.70 -15.50
N LEU A 431 11.47 3.18 -16.03
CA LEU A 431 11.44 2.35 -17.21
C LEU A 431 11.07 3.22 -18.42
N SER A 432 11.85 3.14 -19.49
CA SER A 432 11.54 3.78 -20.77
C SER A 432 11.57 2.76 -21.90
N PHE A 433 10.66 2.88 -22.87
CA PHE A 433 10.65 2.02 -24.05
C PHE A 433 9.93 2.70 -25.23
N PRO A 434 10.30 2.37 -26.49
CA PRO A 434 9.46 2.68 -27.64
C PRO A 434 8.10 2.01 -27.51
N MET A 435 7.04 2.73 -27.89
CA MET A 435 5.68 2.18 -27.97
C MET A 435 5.70 0.87 -28.79
N PRO A 436 5.32 -0.28 -28.22
CA PRO A 436 5.42 -1.55 -28.92
C PRO A 436 4.59 -1.56 -30.21
N SER A 437 5.13 -2.19 -31.26
CA SER A 437 4.33 -2.55 -32.44
C SER A 437 3.22 -3.52 -32.05
N ALA A 438 2.20 -3.69 -32.90
CA ALA A 438 1.12 -4.65 -32.63
C ALA A 438 1.65 -6.08 -32.37
N GLN A 439 2.68 -6.50 -33.10
CA GLN A 439 3.32 -7.81 -32.90
C GLN A 439 4.08 -7.89 -31.58
N ALA A 440 4.86 -6.86 -31.24
CA ALA A 440 5.59 -6.81 -29.97
C ALA A 440 4.62 -6.77 -28.78
N LEU A 441 3.50 -6.06 -28.92
CA LEU A 441 2.48 -5.96 -27.88
C LEU A 441 1.82 -7.32 -27.57
N VAL A 442 1.61 -8.17 -28.58
CA VAL A 442 1.16 -9.56 -28.36
C VAL A 442 2.18 -10.35 -27.52
N GLN A 443 3.47 -10.21 -27.83
CA GLN A 443 4.54 -10.91 -27.10
C GLN A 443 4.66 -10.41 -25.66
N THR A 444 4.63 -9.10 -25.44
CA THR A 444 4.71 -8.53 -24.09
C THR A 444 3.46 -8.85 -23.27
N THR A 445 2.28 -8.95 -23.90
CA THR A 445 1.05 -9.40 -23.23
C THR A 445 1.17 -10.85 -22.76
N ALA A 446 1.68 -11.75 -23.62
CA ALA A 446 1.95 -13.13 -23.24
C ALA A 446 2.99 -13.22 -22.10
N GLN A 447 3.99 -12.33 -22.11
CA GLN A 447 4.97 -12.23 -21.03
C GLN A 447 4.34 -11.80 -19.70
N VAL A 448 3.42 -10.81 -19.70
CA VAL A 448 2.67 -10.43 -18.48
C VAL A 448 1.87 -11.62 -17.95
N ALA A 449 1.14 -12.34 -18.81
CA ALA A 449 0.39 -13.53 -18.39
C ALA A 449 1.31 -14.64 -17.83
N GLY A 450 2.51 -14.81 -18.42
CA GLY A 450 3.54 -15.72 -17.92
C GLY A 450 4.09 -15.30 -16.56
N ASN A 451 4.36 -14.01 -16.37
CA ASN A 451 4.84 -13.45 -15.11
C ASN A 451 3.88 -13.63 -13.94
N LEU A 452 2.58 -13.73 -14.23
CA LEU A 452 1.53 -14.00 -13.26
C LEU A 452 1.26 -15.50 -13.03
N GLY A 453 1.94 -16.39 -13.75
CA GLY A 453 1.70 -17.84 -13.66
C GLY A 453 0.35 -18.30 -14.28
N VAL A 454 -0.33 -17.44 -15.04
CA VAL A 454 -1.68 -17.71 -15.59
C VAL A 454 -1.64 -18.84 -16.62
N ASN A 455 -0.52 -19.00 -17.32
CA ASN A 455 -0.36 -19.97 -18.39
C ASN A 455 -0.30 -21.42 -17.90
N ASP A 456 -0.01 -21.68 -16.61
CA ASP A 456 0.05 -23.04 -16.06
C ASP A 456 -1.35 -23.58 -15.66
N LYS A 457 -2.16 -23.88 -16.68
CA LYS A 457 -3.51 -24.45 -16.49
C LYS A 457 -3.48 -25.80 -15.76
N ALA A 458 -2.43 -26.60 -15.96
CA ALA A 458 -2.34 -27.94 -15.39
C ALA A 458 -2.07 -27.89 -13.87
N ALA A 459 -1.13 -27.05 -13.43
CA ALA A 459 -0.86 -26.85 -12.01
C ALA A 459 -2.07 -26.27 -11.28
N ARG A 460 -2.76 -25.27 -11.86
CA ARG A 460 -3.99 -24.71 -11.29
C ARG A 460 -5.10 -25.75 -11.16
N ALA A 461 -5.29 -26.59 -12.18
CA ALA A 461 -6.27 -27.67 -12.11
C ALA A 461 -5.89 -28.73 -11.05
N ALA A 462 -4.60 -29.02 -10.88
CA ALA A 462 -4.11 -29.90 -9.81
C ALA A 462 -4.36 -29.30 -8.42
N ALA A 463 -4.02 -28.03 -8.21
CA ALA A 463 -4.29 -27.30 -6.97
C ALA A 463 -5.79 -27.27 -6.64
N ALA A 464 -6.65 -27.03 -7.64
CA ALA A 464 -8.10 -27.05 -7.46
C ALA A 464 -8.61 -28.43 -6.99
N ARG A 465 -8.08 -29.53 -7.53
CA ARG A 465 -8.41 -30.90 -7.07
C ARG A 465 -7.92 -31.17 -5.65
N THR A 466 -6.71 -30.72 -5.32
CA THR A 466 -6.18 -30.81 -3.95
C THR A 466 -7.08 -30.06 -2.98
N MET A 467 -7.42 -28.81 -3.27
CA MET A 467 -8.31 -28.01 -2.42
C MET A 467 -9.72 -28.59 -2.32
N ALA A 468 -10.26 -29.16 -3.40
CA ALA A 468 -11.54 -29.88 -3.36
C ALA A 468 -11.48 -31.08 -2.39
N THR A 469 -10.38 -31.84 -2.41
CA THR A 469 -10.15 -32.96 -1.48
C THR A 469 -10.05 -32.46 -0.04
N LEU A 470 -9.24 -31.42 0.21
CA LEU A 470 -9.06 -30.84 1.55
C LEU A 470 -10.39 -30.33 2.14
N ARG A 471 -11.25 -29.68 1.34
CA ARG A 471 -12.59 -29.23 1.77
C ARG A 471 -13.52 -30.36 2.23
N THR A 472 -13.27 -31.60 1.80
CA THR A 472 -14.04 -32.76 2.32
C THR A 472 -13.64 -33.11 3.74
N ARG A 473 -12.41 -32.81 4.16
CA ARG A 473 -11.81 -33.19 5.45
C ARG A 473 -11.79 -32.04 6.46
N ILE A 474 -11.37 -30.85 6.04
CA ILE A 474 -11.27 -29.66 6.89
C ILE A 474 -12.64 -29.01 6.99
N LYS A 475 -13.16 -28.89 8.21
CA LYS A 475 -14.43 -28.24 8.57
C LYS A 475 -14.22 -26.98 9.41
N HIS A 476 -13.11 -26.91 10.13
CA HIS A 476 -12.74 -25.77 10.98
C HIS A 476 -11.35 -25.30 10.62
N VAL A 477 -11.14 -23.98 10.60
CA VAL A 477 -9.84 -23.35 10.42
C VAL A 477 -9.61 -22.40 11.60
N VAL A 478 -8.52 -22.61 12.33
CA VAL A 478 -8.05 -21.64 13.34
C VAL A 478 -6.90 -20.85 12.73
N PHE A 479 -7.20 -19.62 12.33
CA PHE A 479 -6.26 -18.69 11.73
C PHE A 479 -5.61 -17.85 12.81
N ILE A 480 -4.34 -18.15 13.10
CA ILE A 480 -3.55 -17.45 14.10
C ILE A 480 -2.64 -16.44 13.41
N VAL A 481 -2.79 -15.16 13.74
CA VAL A 481 -1.85 -14.12 13.32
C VAL A 481 -0.88 -13.80 14.45
N LYS A 482 0.38 -13.77 14.03
CA LYS A 482 1.63 -13.60 14.76
C LYS A 482 2.45 -12.60 13.95
N GLU A 483 3.17 -11.69 14.59
CA GLU A 483 3.68 -10.48 13.92
C GLU A 483 5.17 -10.21 14.21
N ASN A 484 5.81 -9.50 13.28
CA ASN A 484 7.15 -8.91 13.39
C ASN A 484 8.33 -9.89 13.56
N ARG A 485 8.14 -11.19 13.31
CA ARG A 485 9.24 -12.16 13.19
C ARG A 485 9.28 -12.79 11.81
N THR A 486 10.48 -12.88 11.26
CA THR A 486 10.71 -13.60 10.01
C THR A 486 10.77 -15.11 10.26
N TYR A 487 10.54 -15.90 9.21
CA TYR A 487 10.69 -17.36 9.25
C TYR A 487 12.04 -17.76 9.86
N ASP A 488 13.14 -17.20 9.36
CA ASP A 488 14.48 -17.58 9.80
C ASP A 488 14.80 -17.22 11.25
N GLN A 489 14.19 -16.16 11.80
CA GLN A 489 14.42 -15.78 13.20
C GLN A 489 13.90 -16.82 14.19
N VAL A 490 12.83 -17.54 13.83
CA VAL A 490 12.18 -18.52 14.71
C VAL A 490 12.48 -19.95 14.26
N LEU A 491 12.40 -20.23 12.96
CA LEU A 491 12.40 -21.57 12.37
C LEU A 491 13.58 -21.80 11.40
N GLY A 492 14.58 -20.91 11.37
CA GLY A 492 15.75 -21.06 10.50
C GLY A 492 16.57 -22.33 10.80
N ASP A 493 16.49 -22.86 12.03
CA ASP A 493 17.10 -24.12 12.46
C ASP A 493 16.22 -25.37 12.25
N LEU A 494 15.10 -25.25 11.51
CA LEU A 494 14.33 -26.42 11.09
C LEU A 494 15.14 -27.31 10.13
N PRO A 495 15.09 -28.65 10.31
CA PRO A 495 15.76 -29.57 9.40
C PRO A 495 15.07 -29.70 8.02
N VAL A 496 13.85 -29.17 7.89
CA VAL A 496 13.04 -29.15 6.66
C VAL A 496 12.75 -27.71 6.24
N GLY A 497 12.57 -27.48 4.95
CA GLY A 497 12.38 -26.15 4.37
C GLY A 497 13.71 -25.44 4.05
N ASN A 498 13.61 -24.19 3.63
CA ASN A 498 14.68 -23.31 3.18
C ASN A 498 15.03 -22.30 4.28
N GLY A 499 15.50 -22.79 5.42
CA GLY A 499 15.93 -21.96 6.56
C GLY A 499 17.44 -21.75 6.64
N ASP A 500 17.86 -20.64 7.23
CA ASP A 500 19.24 -20.38 7.63
C ASP A 500 19.41 -20.51 9.16
N PRO A 501 20.03 -21.61 9.66
CA PRO A 501 20.23 -21.80 11.10
C PRO A 501 21.08 -20.73 11.77
N SER A 502 21.87 -19.96 11.02
CA SER A 502 22.67 -18.86 11.56
C SER A 502 21.84 -17.63 11.94
N LEU A 503 20.60 -17.56 11.45
CA LEU A 503 19.65 -16.47 11.72
C LEU A 503 18.63 -16.82 12.83
N ALA A 504 18.57 -18.08 13.27
CA ALA A 504 17.62 -18.61 14.25
C ALA A 504 17.89 -18.16 15.70
N ILE A 505 17.65 -16.87 15.98
CA ILE A 505 17.81 -16.27 17.32
C ILE A 505 16.77 -16.71 18.35
N LEU A 506 15.58 -17.09 17.86
CA LEU A 506 14.47 -17.60 18.65
C LEU A 506 14.23 -19.08 18.30
N GLY A 507 15.30 -19.79 17.92
CA GLY A 507 15.28 -21.19 17.50
C GLY A 507 14.77 -22.15 18.57
N ARG A 508 14.90 -23.45 18.34
CA ARG A 508 14.21 -24.52 19.08
C ARG A 508 14.23 -24.43 20.60
N ARG A 509 15.30 -23.89 21.18
CA ARG A 509 15.42 -23.73 22.64
C ARG A 509 14.38 -22.78 23.23
N LEU A 510 13.96 -21.76 22.48
CA LEU A 510 12.97 -20.76 22.89
C LEU A 510 11.60 -20.98 22.24
N SER A 511 11.53 -21.80 21.18
CA SER A 511 10.29 -22.08 20.44
C SER A 511 10.02 -23.58 20.19
N PRO A 512 10.10 -24.45 21.23
CA PRO A 512 10.00 -25.89 21.05
C PRO A 512 8.63 -26.33 20.51
N ASN A 513 7.53 -25.65 20.84
CA ASN A 513 6.22 -26.01 20.30
C ASN A 513 6.10 -25.63 18.82
N HIS A 514 6.54 -24.43 18.42
CA HIS A 514 6.58 -24.05 17.00
C HIS A 514 7.36 -25.06 16.17
N HIS A 515 8.55 -25.44 16.62
CA HIS A 515 9.39 -26.44 15.95
C HIS A 515 8.70 -27.79 15.85
N ARG A 516 8.13 -28.26 16.96
CA ARG A 516 7.44 -29.55 16.98
C ARG A 516 6.26 -29.57 16.03
N LEU A 517 5.48 -28.49 15.95
CA LEU A 517 4.35 -28.38 15.02
C LEU A 517 4.81 -28.42 13.57
N ALA A 518 5.86 -27.66 13.23
CA ALA A 518 6.44 -27.68 11.88
C ALA A 518 6.97 -29.07 11.50
N GLU A 519 7.62 -29.80 12.41
CA GLU A 519 8.14 -31.15 12.15
C GLU A 519 7.05 -32.23 12.08
N GLN A 520 5.95 -32.06 12.82
CA GLN A 520 4.88 -33.06 12.89
C GLN A 520 3.86 -32.91 11.74
N PHE A 521 3.66 -31.69 11.25
CA PHE A 521 2.66 -31.38 10.24
C PHE A 521 3.32 -30.89 8.95
N VAL A 522 2.57 -30.14 8.14
CA VAL A 522 3.08 -29.56 6.90
C VAL A 522 3.79 -28.25 7.22
N THR A 523 5.09 -28.19 6.94
CA THR A 523 5.81 -26.93 6.84
C THR A 523 5.56 -26.33 5.47
N LEU A 524 5.02 -25.11 5.46
CA LEU A 524 4.96 -24.26 4.27
C LEU A 524 5.99 -23.16 4.47
N ASP A 525 7.08 -23.22 3.71
CA ASP A 525 8.11 -22.19 3.64
C ASP A 525 8.02 -21.45 2.29
N ASN A 526 8.84 -20.42 2.12
CA ASN A 526 8.85 -19.61 0.89
C ASN A 526 7.45 -19.09 0.53
N PHE A 527 6.71 -18.66 1.56
CA PHE A 527 5.36 -18.16 1.44
C PHE A 527 5.43 -16.83 0.69
N TYR A 528 4.93 -16.85 -0.54
CA TYR A 528 5.06 -15.71 -1.42
C TYR A 528 4.07 -14.59 -1.04
N ASP A 529 4.46 -13.71 -0.11
CA ASP A 529 3.65 -12.61 0.41
C ASP A 529 4.05 -11.21 -0.13
N SER A 530 3.11 -10.27 -0.11
CA SER A 530 3.33 -8.86 -0.43
C SER A 530 3.38 -7.96 0.82
N GLY A 531 3.54 -8.54 2.00
CA GLY A 531 3.50 -7.86 3.29
C GLY A 531 4.89 -7.35 3.70
N GLU A 532 5.20 -6.11 3.35
CA GLU A 532 6.50 -5.49 3.68
C GLU A 532 6.64 -5.15 5.18
N GLN A 533 5.52 -4.82 5.83
CA GLN A 533 5.43 -4.48 7.25
C GLN A 533 3.99 -4.65 7.75
N SER A 534 3.73 -4.36 9.03
CA SER A 534 2.43 -4.53 9.69
C SER A 534 1.22 -4.12 8.84
N SER A 535 1.11 -2.87 8.37
CA SER A 535 -0.12 -2.41 7.70
C SER A 535 -0.43 -3.16 6.40
N THR A 536 0.56 -3.36 5.52
CA THR A 536 0.39 -4.10 4.27
C THR A 536 0.29 -5.60 4.54
N GLY A 537 1.01 -6.12 5.54
CA GLY A 537 0.96 -7.50 6.00
C GLY A 537 -0.38 -7.90 6.58
N TRP A 538 -1.00 -7.10 7.45
CA TRP A 538 -2.35 -7.34 7.99
C TRP A 538 -3.39 -7.36 6.87
N THR A 539 -3.31 -6.40 5.95
CA THR A 539 -4.24 -6.31 4.83
C THR A 539 -4.07 -7.51 3.89
N TRP A 540 -2.83 -7.88 3.52
CA TRP A 540 -2.58 -9.06 2.70
C TRP A 540 -3.01 -10.36 3.40
N THR A 541 -2.68 -10.53 4.67
CA THR A 541 -2.99 -11.73 5.46
C THR A 541 -4.49 -11.94 5.63
N THR A 542 -5.28 -10.87 5.60
CA THR A 542 -6.74 -10.92 5.80
C THR A 542 -7.57 -10.69 4.54
N ALA A 543 -6.99 -10.17 3.46
CA ALA A 543 -7.71 -9.85 2.22
C ALA A 543 -6.98 -10.29 0.93
N ALA A 544 -5.83 -10.96 1.05
CA ALA A 544 -4.96 -11.46 -0.02
C ALA A 544 -4.40 -10.41 -1.01
N ARG A 545 -4.72 -9.13 -0.82
CA ARG A 545 -4.23 -8.01 -1.64
C ARG A 545 -4.20 -6.70 -0.83
N VAL A 546 -3.44 -5.74 -1.32
CA VAL A 546 -3.28 -4.40 -0.73
C VAL A 546 -3.79 -3.35 -1.73
N PRO A 547 -4.68 -2.41 -1.36
CA PRO A 547 -5.10 -1.32 -2.24
C PRO A 547 -3.97 -0.33 -2.54
N ASP A 548 -4.08 0.41 -3.63
CA ASP A 548 -3.08 1.40 -4.05
C ASP A 548 -2.97 2.55 -3.06
N THR A 549 -4.07 2.93 -2.43
CA THR A 549 -4.08 3.91 -1.35
C THR A 549 -3.16 3.49 -0.19
N LEU A 550 -3.17 2.22 0.22
CA LEU A 550 -2.31 1.72 1.29
C LEU A 550 -0.84 1.56 0.86
N GLU A 551 -0.60 1.11 -0.38
CA GLU A 551 0.74 1.11 -1.00
C GLU A 551 1.31 2.55 -1.05
N LYS A 552 0.44 3.56 -1.18
CA LYS A 552 0.80 4.99 -1.13
C LYS A 552 1.09 5.53 0.27
N THR A 553 0.25 5.19 1.25
CA THR A 553 0.31 5.80 2.57
C THR A 553 1.30 5.12 3.50
N ALA A 554 1.50 3.79 3.39
CA ALA A 554 2.29 3.04 4.36
C ALA A 554 3.77 3.46 4.45
N PRO A 555 4.54 3.59 3.34
CA PRO A 555 5.94 4.03 3.44
C PRO A 555 6.10 5.43 4.05
N VAL A 556 5.15 6.33 3.76
CA VAL A 556 5.15 7.72 4.23
C VAL A 556 4.74 7.80 5.72
N ASN A 557 3.77 6.99 6.15
CA ASN A 557 3.42 6.82 7.58
C ASN A 557 4.62 6.28 8.37
N TYR A 558 5.29 5.24 7.89
CA TYR A 558 6.47 4.65 8.55
C TYR A 558 7.68 5.59 8.56
N ALA A 559 7.78 6.50 7.58
CA ALA A 559 8.74 7.60 7.59
C ALA A 559 8.43 8.67 8.65
N LYS A 560 7.25 8.59 9.30
CA LYS A 560 6.71 9.57 10.26
C LYS A 560 6.37 10.92 9.63
N ARG A 561 5.98 10.92 8.35
CA ARG A 561 5.63 12.12 7.59
C ARG A 561 4.13 12.45 7.66
N GLY A 562 3.56 12.33 8.85
CA GLY A 562 2.22 12.82 9.21
C GLY A 562 1.01 12.00 8.76
N LEU A 563 1.15 10.99 7.89
CA LEU A 563 0.05 10.07 7.56
C LEU A 563 -0.28 9.14 8.74
N ALA A 564 -1.53 8.70 8.84
CA ALA A 564 -1.97 7.76 9.87
C ALA A 564 -1.67 6.30 9.49
N TYR A 565 -1.79 5.40 10.47
CA TYR A 565 -1.76 3.96 10.22
C TYR A 565 -3.15 3.53 9.74
N GLU A 566 -3.33 3.43 8.42
CA GLU A 566 -4.62 3.12 7.78
C GLU A 566 -4.74 1.63 7.47
N ALA A 567 -4.75 0.81 8.52
CA ALA A 567 -5.01 -0.63 8.48
C ALA A 567 -5.85 -1.05 9.69
N GLU A 568 -6.25 -2.33 9.75
CA GLU A 568 -7.07 -2.88 10.85
C GLU A 568 -8.43 -2.14 11.02
N GLN A 569 -9.03 -1.76 9.90
CA GLN A 569 -10.37 -1.18 9.77
C GLN A 569 -10.52 0.20 10.44
N SER A 570 -9.49 1.05 10.33
CA SER A 570 -9.56 2.47 10.72
C SER A 570 -8.93 3.39 9.68
N ASP A 571 -9.52 4.56 9.49
CA ASP A 571 -8.97 5.66 8.71
C ASP A 571 -8.62 6.80 9.67
N ARG A 572 -7.42 7.38 9.58
CA ARG A 572 -7.00 8.54 10.41
C ARG A 572 -7.17 8.33 11.93
N ASN A 573 -6.89 7.10 12.37
CA ASN A 573 -7.10 6.62 13.74
C ASN A 573 -8.57 6.67 14.22
N VAL A 574 -9.52 6.62 13.28
CA VAL A 574 -10.97 6.61 13.54
C VAL A 574 -11.57 5.31 13.00
N PRO A 575 -12.27 4.52 13.83
CA PRO A 575 -12.96 3.32 13.37
C PRO A 575 -14.25 3.71 12.64
N THR A 576 -14.21 3.77 11.30
CA THR A 576 -15.27 4.38 10.50
C THR A 576 -16.59 3.63 10.60
N ALA A 577 -16.57 2.31 10.83
CA ALA A 577 -17.80 1.53 10.96
C ALA A 577 -18.63 1.88 12.22
N LEU A 578 -18.04 2.54 13.21
CA LEU A 578 -18.72 3.01 14.42
C LEU A 578 -19.46 4.33 14.19
N THR A 579 -20.59 4.53 14.86
CA THR A 579 -21.27 5.83 14.91
C THR A 579 -20.42 6.83 15.70
N MET A 580 -20.66 8.13 15.50
CA MET A 580 -19.93 9.17 16.24
C MET A 580 -20.01 9.01 17.77
N ALA A 581 -21.17 8.63 18.29
CA ALA A 581 -21.36 8.37 19.72
C ALA A 581 -20.51 7.19 20.20
N GLU A 582 -20.47 6.09 19.44
CA GLU A 582 -19.63 4.93 19.76
C GLU A 582 -18.14 5.25 19.65
N ARG A 583 -17.70 5.98 18.62
CA ARG A 583 -16.30 6.42 18.45
C ARG A 583 -15.83 7.20 19.68
N ARG A 584 -16.62 8.16 20.16
CA ARG A 584 -16.32 8.94 21.36
C ARG A 584 -16.41 8.15 22.67
N ALA A 585 -17.25 7.12 22.70
CA ALA A 585 -17.31 6.21 23.85
C ALA A 585 -16.05 5.33 23.94
N VAL A 586 -15.49 4.92 22.79
CA VAL A 586 -14.24 4.16 22.72
C VAL A 586 -13.02 5.05 22.97
N ASN A 587 -12.92 6.17 22.25
CA ASN A 587 -11.85 7.15 22.40
C ASN A 587 -12.44 8.56 22.54
N PRO A 588 -12.51 9.11 23.77
CA PRO A 588 -13.01 10.45 24.05
C PRO A 588 -12.27 11.58 23.33
N ALA A 589 -11.05 11.33 22.82
CA ALA A 589 -10.29 12.29 22.02
C ALA A 589 -10.83 12.43 20.59
N THR A 590 -11.73 11.56 20.14
CA THR A 590 -12.38 11.67 18.83
C THR A 590 -13.14 13.01 18.73
N PRO A 591 -12.87 13.84 17.70
CA PRO A 591 -13.59 15.08 17.49
C PRO A 591 -15.10 14.86 17.39
N ALA A 592 -15.90 15.73 18.02
CA ALA A 592 -17.37 15.69 17.97
C ALA A 592 -17.93 16.32 16.68
N ASP A 593 -17.30 16.03 15.54
CA ASP A 593 -17.70 16.52 14.23
C ASP A 593 -18.51 15.42 13.51
N PRO A 594 -19.83 15.59 13.31
CA PRO A 594 -20.65 14.60 12.60
C PRO A 594 -20.19 14.37 11.14
N ASP A 595 -19.45 15.31 10.56
CA ASP A 595 -18.91 15.22 9.20
C ASP A 595 -17.48 14.64 9.19
N LEU A 596 -16.94 14.16 10.31
CA LEU A 596 -15.66 13.46 10.32
C LEU A 596 -15.87 11.99 9.90
N LEU A 597 -15.50 11.67 8.66
CA LEU A 597 -15.56 10.31 8.10
C LEU A 597 -16.93 9.64 8.36
N PRO A 598 -18.06 10.28 8.00
CA PRO A 598 -19.38 9.68 8.17
C PRO A 598 -19.53 8.44 7.29
N GLY A 599 -20.55 7.64 7.57
CA GLY A 599 -20.74 6.35 6.91
C GLY A 599 -19.72 5.29 7.34
N LYS A 600 -19.69 4.18 6.61
CA LYS A 600 -18.89 2.98 6.95
C LYS A 600 -17.74 2.72 5.96
N ALA A 601 -17.55 3.61 4.99
CA ALA A 601 -16.47 3.47 4.01
C ALA A 601 -15.11 3.46 4.72
N LEU A 602 -14.25 2.57 4.26
CA LEU A 602 -12.86 2.41 4.69
C LEU A 602 -11.99 2.56 3.46
N LEU A 603 -11.06 3.50 3.51
CA LEU A 603 -10.21 3.85 2.37
C LEU A 603 -9.27 2.72 1.96
N THR A 604 -8.85 1.86 2.89
CA THR A 604 -7.88 0.79 2.61
C THR A 604 -8.51 -0.59 2.63
N ALA A 605 -9.85 -0.68 2.55
CA ALA A 605 -10.56 -1.94 2.48
C ALA A 605 -10.68 -2.42 1.03
N PRO A 606 -10.08 -3.55 0.65
CA PRO A 606 -10.27 -4.09 -0.69
C PRO A 606 -11.72 -4.49 -0.94
N ASP A 607 -12.19 -4.35 -2.17
CA ASP A 607 -13.47 -4.91 -2.58
C ASP A 607 -13.39 -6.44 -2.76
N ALA A 608 -14.51 -7.11 -2.51
CA ALA A 608 -14.68 -8.50 -2.88
C ALA A 608 -14.82 -8.69 -4.40
N ASP A 609 -14.50 -9.89 -4.87
CA ASP A 609 -14.86 -10.35 -6.20
C ASP A 609 -16.37 -10.55 -6.33
N ASP A 610 -16.92 -10.08 -7.44
CA ASP A 610 -18.25 -10.40 -7.91
C ASP A 610 -18.27 -11.83 -8.49
N ARG A 611 -19.17 -12.69 -8.01
CA ARG A 611 -19.26 -14.07 -8.54
C ARG A 611 -19.75 -14.10 -9.99
N ASP A 612 -20.42 -13.03 -10.43
CA ASP A 612 -21.15 -12.98 -11.69
C ASP A 612 -20.49 -12.06 -12.74
N GLY A 613 -19.38 -11.40 -12.39
CA GLY A 613 -18.58 -10.58 -13.31
C GLY A 613 -19.28 -9.33 -13.86
N ASP A 614 -20.46 -8.97 -13.34
CA ASP A 614 -21.25 -7.82 -13.76
C ASP A 614 -21.71 -6.97 -12.54
N ASN A 615 -21.41 -5.67 -12.64
CA ASN A 615 -21.76 -4.45 -11.88
C ASN A 615 -21.99 -4.44 -10.35
N ASP A 616 -21.37 -3.44 -9.73
CA ASP A 616 -21.90 -2.50 -8.70
C ASP A 616 -22.71 -3.04 -7.52
N ASP A 617 -22.50 -4.29 -7.10
CA ASP A 617 -23.06 -4.77 -5.85
C ASP A 617 -22.43 -3.97 -4.69
N ASP A 618 -23.20 -3.09 -4.06
CA ASP A 618 -22.80 -2.36 -2.86
C ASP A 618 -22.34 -3.33 -1.76
N ASP A 619 -22.82 -4.58 -1.75
CA ASP A 619 -22.40 -5.62 -0.82
C ASP A 619 -20.95 -6.12 -1.07
N ALA A 620 -20.33 -5.74 -2.20
CA ALA A 620 -18.93 -6.06 -2.52
C ALA A 620 -17.95 -4.95 -2.08
N LYS A 621 -18.42 -3.72 -1.83
CA LYS A 621 -17.58 -2.57 -1.48
C LYS A 621 -16.94 -2.74 -0.10
N GLY A 622 -15.61 -2.70 -0.04
CA GLY A 622 -14.84 -2.90 1.20
C GLY A 622 -15.02 -4.29 1.85
N ALA A 623 -15.51 -5.27 1.08
CA ALA A 623 -15.90 -6.59 1.55
C ALA A 623 -14.84 -7.68 1.30
N GLY A 624 -13.62 -7.32 0.90
CA GLY A 624 -12.55 -8.24 0.47
C GLY A 624 -11.90 -9.08 1.58
N PHE A 625 -12.29 -8.89 2.84
CA PHE A 625 -11.71 -9.63 3.96
C PHE A 625 -12.17 -11.09 4.05
N LEU A 626 -11.30 -11.96 4.57
CA LEU A 626 -11.51 -13.40 4.75
C LEU A 626 -12.78 -13.71 5.56
N TRP A 627 -13.05 -12.95 6.63
CA TRP A 627 -14.27 -13.15 7.43
C TRP A 627 -15.53 -12.78 6.65
N THR A 628 -15.48 -11.72 5.86
CA THR A 628 -16.60 -11.31 5.01
C THR A 628 -16.91 -12.40 3.98
N ALA A 629 -15.88 -12.93 3.32
CA ALA A 629 -16.02 -14.04 2.38
C ALA A 629 -16.62 -15.29 3.06
N ALA A 630 -16.16 -15.64 4.28
CA ALA A 630 -16.69 -16.75 5.04
C ALA A 630 -18.16 -16.55 5.43
N ILE A 631 -18.52 -15.35 5.93
CA ILE A 631 -19.90 -15.01 6.29
C ILE A 631 -20.83 -15.06 5.07
N LYS A 632 -20.42 -14.50 3.92
CA LYS A 632 -21.17 -14.55 2.66
C LYS A 632 -21.34 -15.99 2.14
N ALA A 633 -20.40 -16.88 2.46
CA ALA A 633 -20.50 -18.31 2.17
C ALA A 633 -21.38 -19.09 3.17
N GLY A 634 -22.00 -18.42 4.15
CA GLY A 634 -22.82 -19.06 5.18
C GLY A 634 -22.01 -19.79 6.24
N LEU A 635 -20.71 -19.52 6.35
CA LEU A 635 -19.83 -20.15 7.33
C LEU A 635 -19.89 -19.40 8.67
N SER A 636 -19.80 -20.15 9.75
CA SER A 636 -19.68 -19.56 11.10
C SER A 636 -18.28 -18.99 11.33
N VAL A 637 -18.22 -17.76 11.83
CA VAL A 637 -16.97 -17.05 12.15
C VAL A 637 -16.95 -16.68 13.63
N ARG A 638 -15.80 -16.86 14.29
CA ARG A 638 -15.52 -16.38 15.64
C ARG A 638 -14.20 -15.62 15.68
N ASN A 639 -14.18 -14.47 16.34
CA ASN A 639 -13.03 -13.58 16.39
C ASN A 639 -12.47 -13.44 17.82
N TYR A 640 -11.15 -13.47 17.91
CA TYR A 640 -10.37 -13.24 19.11
C TYR A 640 -9.23 -12.25 18.78
N GLY A 641 -9.51 -10.96 19.00
CA GLY A 641 -8.49 -9.90 18.98
C GLY A 641 -8.21 -9.20 17.64
N PHE A 642 -8.95 -9.50 16.56
CA PHE A 642 -8.90 -8.72 15.31
C PHE A 642 -9.89 -7.55 15.37
N ALA A 643 -9.68 -6.53 14.53
CA ALA A 643 -10.57 -5.39 14.37
C ALA A 643 -10.87 -4.70 15.72
N ASP A 644 -9.82 -4.35 16.45
CA ASP A 644 -9.89 -3.87 17.82
C ASP A 644 -9.60 -2.36 17.92
N ALA A 645 -10.59 -1.62 18.39
CA ALA A 645 -10.55 -0.18 18.60
C ALA A 645 -10.11 0.21 20.03
N SER A 646 -9.90 -0.77 20.90
CA SER A 646 -9.58 -0.52 22.30
C SER A 646 -8.26 0.22 22.46
N VAL A 647 -8.27 1.26 23.30
CA VAL A 647 -7.07 1.98 23.69
C VAL A 647 -6.40 1.20 24.82
N TYR A 648 -5.29 0.53 24.54
CA TYR A 648 -4.57 -0.22 25.57
C TYR A 648 -3.52 0.61 26.31
N ASP A 649 -3.03 1.69 25.73
CA ASP A 649 -2.04 2.56 26.36
C ASP A 649 -2.54 3.16 27.68
N GLU A 650 -1.85 2.84 28.79
CA GLU A 650 -2.23 3.32 30.13
C GLU A 650 -2.26 4.85 30.20
N GLY A 651 -3.35 5.39 30.74
CA GLY A 651 -3.54 6.83 30.94
C GLY A 651 -3.92 7.61 29.68
N LYS A 652 -4.09 6.95 28.52
CA LYS A 652 -4.68 7.58 27.34
C LYS A 652 -6.20 7.70 27.49
N PRO A 653 -6.84 8.70 26.85
CA PRO A 653 -8.30 8.81 26.88
C PRO A 653 -8.97 7.54 26.35
N GLY A 654 -9.84 6.93 27.17
CA GLY A 654 -10.56 5.70 26.80
C GLY A 654 -9.77 4.42 27.06
N ASP A 655 -8.68 4.48 27.83
CA ASP A 655 -7.86 3.31 28.13
C ASP A 655 -8.66 2.18 28.81
N VAL A 656 -8.43 0.95 28.36
CA VAL A 656 -9.08 -0.23 28.94
C VAL A 656 -8.15 -0.91 29.95
N PRO A 657 -8.65 -1.27 31.15
CA PRO A 657 -7.81 -1.70 32.26
C PRO A 657 -7.13 -3.03 31.99
N LEU A 658 -5.86 -3.17 32.41
CA LEU A 658 -5.10 -4.41 32.30
C LEU A 658 -5.61 -5.44 33.33
N VAL A 659 -6.36 -6.44 32.87
CA VAL A 659 -7.03 -7.45 33.73
C VAL A 659 -6.77 -8.85 33.19
N ARG A 660 -6.28 -9.76 34.04
CA ARG A 660 -5.93 -11.15 33.67
C ARG A 660 -7.15 -11.99 33.26
N GLU A 661 -8.27 -11.83 33.96
CA GLU A 661 -9.49 -12.64 33.75
C GLU A 661 -10.73 -11.75 33.55
N PRO A 662 -10.82 -11.05 32.41
CA PRO A 662 -11.85 -10.06 32.13
C PRO A 662 -13.28 -10.63 32.20
N PHE A 663 -13.51 -11.88 31.75
CA PHE A 663 -14.81 -12.54 31.88
C PHE A 663 -15.24 -12.70 33.35
N LYS A 664 -14.35 -13.17 34.23
CA LYS A 664 -14.66 -13.36 35.66
C LYS A 664 -15.00 -12.03 36.33
N SER A 665 -14.27 -10.98 35.97
CA SER A 665 -14.49 -9.63 36.47
C SER A 665 -15.65 -8.90 35.76
N LYS A 666 -16.22 -9.50 34.70
CA LYS A 666 -17.27 -8.91 33.84
C LYS A 666 -16.85 -7.57 33.22
N ILE A 667 -15.57 -7.40 32.92
CA ILE A 667 -15.00 -6.19 32.32
C ILE A 667 -14.82 -6.43 30.83
N ARG A 668 -15.57 -5.69 30.01
CA ARG A 668 -15.33 -5.64 28.56
C ARG A 668 -14.01 -4.93 28.30
N ILE A 669 -13.16 -5.54 27.49
CA ILE A 669 -11.84 -4.98 27.13
C ILE A 669 -11.61 -4.86 25.63
N TRP A 670 -12.51 -5.39 24.81
CA TRP A 670 -12.43 -5.31 23.35
C TRP A 670 -13.53 -4.40 22.79
N ASN A 671 -13.18 -3.60 21.78
CA ASN A 671 -14.12 -2.74 21.07
C ASN A 671 -14.01 -2.97 19.56
N PRO A 672 -15.12 -3.14 18.83
CA PRO A 672 -15.07 -3.41 17.40
C PRO A 672 -14.64 -2.18 16.59
N THR A 673 -13.75 -2.37 15.62
CA THR A 673 -13.62 -1.49 14.45
C THR A 673 -14.49 -2.00 13.27
N ASP A 674 -14.81 -3.29 13.23
CA ASP A 674 -15.63 -3.93 12.18
C ASP A 674 -17.00 -4.41 12.71
N ARG A 675 -18.07 -4.11 11.97
CA ARG A 675 -19.45 -4.45 12.35
C ARG A 675 -19.81 -5.91 12.16
N GLN A 676 -19.25 -6.59 11.17
CA GLN A 676 -19.49 -8.01 10.94
C GLN A 676 -18.84 -8.83 12.06
N LEU A 677 -17.66 -8.40 12.54
CA LEU A 677 -16.98 -9.02 13.67
C LEU A 677 -17.56 -8.63 15.03
N ALA A 678 -18.16 -7.44 15.19
CA ALA A 678 -18.72 -6.98 16.47
C ALA A 678 -19.63 -8.00 17.19
N THR A 679 -20.47 -8.73 16.46
CA THR A 679 -21.38 -9.76 17.01
C THR A 679 -20.76 -11.15 17.07
N ARG A 680 -19.53 -11.29 16.58
CA ARG A 680 -18.77 -12.54 16.41
C ARG A 680 -17.45 -12.52 17.17
N SER A 681 -17.17 -11.48 17.95
CA SER A 681 -15.98 -11.38 18.82
C SER A 681 -16.25 -11.78 20.27
N ASP A 682 -15.23 -12.29 20.94
CA ASP A 682 -15.23 -12.36 22.39
C ASP A 682 -14.84 -10.98 22.96
N ILE A 683 -15.80 -10.31 23.59
CA ILE A 683 -15.62 -8.97 24.17
C ILE A 683 -14.65 -8.96 25.37
N TYR A 684 -14.28 -10.14 25.87
CA TYR A 684 -13.33 -10.36 26.94
C TYR A 684 -11.94 -10.76 26.43
N PHE A 685 -11.78 -11.06 25.13
CA PHE A 685 -10.47 -11.39 24.58
C PHE A 685 -9.67 -10.13 24.26
N ARG A 686 -8.47 -10.00 24.82
CA ARG A 686 -7.59 -8.82 24.61
C ARG A 686 -6.92 -8.88 23.24
N GLY A 687 -7.01 -7.80 22.47
CA GLY A 687 -6.25 -7.62 21.22
C GLY A 687 -4.76 -7.35 21.45
N PHE A 688 -4.18 -6.48 20.63
CA PHE A 688 -2.75 -6.15 20.67
C PHE A 688 -2.37 -5.38 21.95
N ASP A 689 -1.64 -6.03 22.85
CA ASP A 689 -1.10 -5.40 24.05
C ASP A 689 0.08 -6.21 24.57
N GLN A 690 1.31 -5.69 24.47
CA GLN A 690 2.51 -6.42 24.89
C GLN A 690 2.68 -6.45 26.41
N ARG A 691 1.77 -5.80 27.17
CA ARG A 691 1.79 -5.91 28.64
C ARG A 691 1.13 -7.18 29.13
N MET A 692 0.22 -7.77 28.35
CA MET A 692 -0.57 -8.94 28.74
C MET A 692 0.04 -10.22 28.16
N PRO A 693 0.42 -11.21 28.98
CA PRO A 693 0.76 -12.56 28.53
C PRO A 693 -0.30 -13.17 27.58
N ASP A 694 0.15 -13.74 26.46
CA ASP A 694 -0.69 -14.55 25.57
C ASP A 694 -1.31 -15.72 26.36
N TYR A 695 -0.64 -16.26 27.39
CA TYR A 695 -1.23 -17.22 28.32
C TYR A 695 -2.63 -16.81 28.82
N TRP A 696 -2.83 -15.56 29.24
CA TRP A 696 -4.13 -15.09 29.71
C TRP A 696 -5.15 -14.94 28.58
N ARG A 697 -4.71 -14.55 27.37
CA ARG A 697 -5.55 -14.57 26.17
C ARG A 697 -6.04 -15.99 25.89
N LEU A 698 -5.16 -16.99 26.02
CA LEU A 698 -5.51 -18.39 25.76
C LEU A 698 -6.44 -18.97 26.81
N LEU A 699 -6.29 -18.62 28.09
CA LEU A 699 -7.26 -19.03 29.10
C LEU A 699 -8.66 -18.48 28.81
N GLU A 700 -8.77 -17.23 28.34
CA GLU A 700 -10.04 -16.64 27.92
C GLU A 700 -10.64 -17.37 26.71
N TRP A 701 -9.83 -17.67 25.69
CA TRP A 701 -10.27 -18.48 24.56
C TRP A 701 -10.71 -19.89 24.97
N GLN A 702 -9.93 -20.59 25.81
CA GLN A 702 -10.24 -21.93 26.31
C GLN A 702 -11.53 -21.96 27.12
N ARG A 703 -11.81 -20.91 27.92
CA ARG A 703 -13.08 -20.76 28.65
C ARG A 703 -14.26 -20.84 27.68
N GLU A 704 -14.23 -20.08 26.59
CA GLU A 704 -15.32 -20.09 25.61
C GLU A 704 -15.33 -21.38 24.78
N PHE A 705 -14.16 -21.85 24.35
CA PHE A 705 -14.01 -23.07 23.57
C PHE A 705 -14.53 -24.31 24.32
N ALA A 706 -14.36 -24.39 25.64
CA ALA A 706 -14.91 -25.48 26.45
C ALA A 706 -16.45 -25.58 26.29
N GLY A 707 -17.14 -24.44 26.16
CA GLY A 707 -18.57 -24.39 25.85
C GLY A 707 -18.88 -24.91 24.44
N GLN A 708 -18.09 -24.51 23.44
CA GLN A 708 -18.21 -24.97 22.05
C GLN A 708 -18.00 -26.49 21.92
N ALA A 709 -16.95 -27.01 22.56
CA ALA A 709 -16.63 -28.44 22.59
C ALA A 709 -17.73 -29.25 23.26
N LYS A 710 -18.27 -28.79 24.41
CA LYS A 710 -19.41 -29.43 25.07
C LYS A 710 -20.67 -29.43 24.21
N ALA A 711 -20.89 -28.37 23.42
CA ALA A 711 -22.02 -28.26 22.51
C ALA A 711 -21.83 -29.03 21.18
N GLY A 712 -20.62 -29.54 20.91
CA GLY A 712 -20.27 -30.12 19.61
C GLY A 712 -20.34 -29.11 18.45
N LYS A 713 -20.16 -27.81 18.74
CA LYS A 713 -20.28 -26.71 17.77
C LYS A 713 -19.12 -25.73 17.89
N MET A 714 -18.11 -25.87 17.04
CA MET A 714 -17.02 -24.92 16.83
C MET A 714 -17.30 -24.05 15.60
N ALA A 715 -16.82 -22.80 15.59
CA ALA A 715 -16.89 -21.97 14.40
C ALA A 715 -16.06 -22.57 13.26
N GLN A 716 -16.51 -22.42 12.02
CA GLN A 716 -15.81 -22.93 10.83
C GLN A 716 -14.56 -22.09 10.51
N LEU A 717 -14.59 -20.79 10.83
CA LEU A 717 -13.42 -19.92 10.83
C LEU A 717 -13.26 -19.28 12.21
N THR A 718 -12.11 -19.52 12.84
CA THR A 718 -11.68 -18.84 14.06
C THR A 718 -10.52 -17.92 13.72
N LEU A 719 -10.63 -16.63 14.02
CA LEU A 719 -9.54 -15.66 13.92
C LEU A 719 -8.94 -15.47 15.32
N MET A 720 -7.62 -15.55 15.47
CA MET A 720 -6.94 -15.43 16.75
C MET A 720 -5.64 -14.64 16.64
N ARG A 721 -5.50 -13.60 17.45
CA ARG A 721 -4.26 -12.82 17.54
C ARG A 721 -3.46 -13.23 18.77
N LEU A 722 -2.21 -13.65 18.58
CA LEU A 722 -1.24 -13.93 19.65
C LEU A 722 -0.03 -13.02 19.44
N SER A 723 0.14 -12.04 20.33
CA SER A 723 0.94 -10.85 19.99
C SER A 723 2.33 -10.86 20.59
N HIS A 724 2.66 -11.76 21.52
CA HIS A 724 3.93 -11.70 22.24
C HIS A 724 5.16 -12.12 21.42
N ASP A 725 5.02 -12.43 20.14
CA ASP A 725 6.17 -12.47 19.23
C ASP A 725 6.59 -11.11 18.70
N HIS A 726 5.73 -10.10 18.76
CA HIS A 726 6.04 -8.72 18.39
C HIS A 726 7.11 -8.09 19.30
N PHE A 727 7.13 -8.52 20.56
CA PHE A 727 7.92 -7.99 21.67
C PHE A 727 7.66 -6.51 21.99
N GLY A 728 7.78 -6.13 23.26
CA GLY A 728 7.60 -4.74 23.68
C GLY A 728 7.15 -4.60 25.13
N ASP A 729 6.89 -3.37 25.55
CA ASP A 729 6.32 -3.03 26.86
C ASP A 729 7.02 -3.66 28.08
N PHE A 730 8.31 -3.98 27.97
CA PHE A 730 9.11 -4.65 29.01
C PHE A 730 9.09 -3.97 30.39
N LYS A 731 8.74 -2.68 30.46
CA LYS A 731 8.62 -1.96 31.74
C LYS A 731 7.28 -2.18 32.44
N THR A 732 6.23 -2.43 31.67
CA THR A 732 4.83 -2.44 32.10
C THR A 732 4.18 -3.81 31.91
N ALA A 733 4.86 -4.74 31.24
CA ALA A 733 4.43 -6.13 31.12
C ALA A 733 4.40 -6.84 32.48
N ILE A 734 3.37 -7.65 32.69
CA ILE A 734 3.09 -8.31 33.96
C ILE A 734 3.62 -9.74 33.99
N ASP A 735 3.55 -10.38 35.16
CA ASP A 735 3.83 -11.81 35.36
C ASP A 735 5.25 -12.26 34.99
N GLY A 736 6.20 -11.32 34.93
CA GLY A 736 7.59 -11.60 34.55
C GLY A 736 7.77 -11.90 33.06
N VAL A 737 6.76 -11.66 32.23
CA VAL A 737 6.79 -11.83 30.78
C VAL A 737 7.25 -10.51 30.13
N ASN A 738 8.46 -10.09 30.49
CA ASN A 738 8.97 -8.74 30.25
C ASN A 738 10.39 -8.71 29.67
N THR A 739 10.80 -9.79 29.03
CA THR A 739 11.99 -9.89 28.18
C THR A 739 11.60 -10.56 26.87
N VAL A 740 12.52 -10.61 25.91
CA VAL A 740 12.26 -11.35 24.66
C VAL A 740 12.09 -12.82 24.90
N GLU A 741 12.97 -13.41 25.70
CA GLU A 741 12.97 -14.84 25.96
C GLU A 741 11.69 -15.25 26.66
N THR A 742 11.20 -14.43 27.59
CA THR A 742 9.96 -14.69 28.31
C THR A 742 8.72 -14.43 27.45
N GLN A 743 8.67 -13.37 26.64
CA GLN A 743 7.58 -13.13 25.68
C GLN A 743 7.54 -14.19 24.57
N MET A 744 8.70 -14.61 24.04
CA MET A 744 8.76 -15.71 23.06
C MET A 744 8.32 -17.04 23.69
N ALA A 745 8.79 -17.36 24.90
CA ALA A 745 8.38 -18.58 25.59
C ALA A 745 6.87 -18.58 25.89
N ASP A 746 6.30 -17.44 26.29
CA ASP A 746 4.85 -17.28 26.47
C ASP A 746 4.07 -17.45 25.16
N ASN A 747 4.54 -16.85 24.06
CA ASN A 747 3.92 -17.02 22.74
C ASN A 747 4.02 -18.47 22.22
N ASP A 748 5.18 -19.12 22.37
CA ASP A 748 5.37 -20.54 22.03
C ASP A 748 4.46 -21.47 22.85
N TYR A 749 4.40 -21.21 24.16
CA TYR A 749 3.52 -21.96 25.06
C TYR A 749 2.04 -21.76 24.70
N ALA A 750 1.63 -20.53 24.41
CA ALA A 750 0.28 -20.19 23.96
C ALA A 750 -0.11 -20.93 22.68
N VAL A 751 0.75 -20.97 21.66
CA VAL A 751 0.52 -21.76 20.44
C VAL A 751 0.40 -23.26 20.75
N GLY A 752 1.27 -23.78 21.63
CA GLY A 752 1.17 -25.15 22.14
C GLY A 752 -0.16 -25.44 22.83
N MET A 753 -0.67 -24.51 23.63
CA MET A 753 -1.98 -24.62 24.31
C MET A 753 -3.15 -24.66 23.32
N VAL A 754 -3.11 -23.88 22.23
CA VAL A 754 -4.13 -23.99 21.16
C VAL A 754 -4.16 -25.41 20.62
N MET A 755 -2.99 -25.94 20.29
CA MET A 755 -2.87 -27.25 19.65
C MET A 755 -3.26 -28.38 20.58
N GLU A 756 -2.85 -28.34 21.84
CA GLU A 756 -3.27 -29.29 22.85
C GLU A 756 -4.79 -29.28 23.05
N THR A 757 -5.40 -28.08 23.09
CA THR A 757 -6.84 -27.91 23.27
C THR A 757 -7.62 -28.52 22.11
N LEU A 758 -7.20 -28.24 20.87
CA LEU A 758 -7.84 -28.79 19.67
C LEU A 758 -7.67 -30.31 19.58
N ALA A 759 -6.46 -30.83 19.83
CA ALA A 759 -6.17 -32.26 19.77
C ALA A 759 -6.97 -33.09 20.80
N LYS A 760 -7.30 -32.50 21.95
CA LYS A 760 -8.15 -33.12 22.99
C LYS A 760 -9.65 -32.89 22.76
N SER A 761 -10.03 -32.11 21.75
CA SER A 761 -11.42 -31.79 21.46
C SER A 761 -12.09 -32.81 20.54
N PRO A 762 -13.44 -32.80 20.45
CA PRO A 762 -14.18 -33.56 19.44
C PRO A 762 -13.88 -33.15 17.98
N PHE A 763 -13.21 -32.00 17.75
CA PHE A 763 -12.98 -31.44 16.42
C PHE A 763 -11.63 -31.84 15.81
N ARG A 764 -10.75 -32.53 16.55
CA ARG A 764 -9.36 -32.87 16.17
C ARG A 764 -9.17 -33.51 14.78
N ASP A 765 -10.18 -34.22 14.29
CA ASP A 765 -10.14 -34.95 13.02
C ASP A 765 -10.68 -34.12 11.84
N SER A 766 -11.12 -32.88 12.12
CA SER A 766 -11.81 -31.98 11.19
C SER A 766 -11.36 -30.52 11.27
N THR A 767 -10.40 -30.21 12.14
CA THR A 767 -9.70 -28.94 12.28
C THR A 767 -8.28 -29.16 11.79
#